data_AF-A0A3A4R526-F1
#
_entry.id   AF-A0A3A4R526-F1
#
_cell.length_a   1.000
_cell.length_b   1.000
_cell.length_c   1.000
_cell.angle_alpha   90.00
_cell.angle_beta   90.00
_cell.angle_gamma   90.00
#
_symmetry.space_group_name_H-M   'P 1'
#
loop_
_entity.id
_entity.type
_entity.pdbx_description
1 polymer ?
#
loop_
_entity_poly.entity_id
_entity_poly.type
_entity_poly.pdbx_seq_one_letter_code
_entity_poly.pdbx_strand_id
1 'polypeptide(L)'
;MCLISSDKKSVKEIIVKSTTFLASFLGVVFLINSSCPSAEKYGVVTDWAGHSKLNFAYGIAVDGNEAIYAIDKNDACVKKFNRKGVLLAVWGTPGSGTGQFTNPRDLTVDSAGNVYVADTENNRIQKFSGDGTFLLEWGGLGSTDGKLYMPIGISVGPGDIVYVADSFNHRIQKFDSNGFFLGKWSHSSGASWIPYGIEADGYGNVYVCSPSINQVVRFDTSGTEITEWGSSGTGNGEFQSPYAVSVDGYGRVYVADTSNNRIQVFLSDGIFISKFGSFGAADNQFSLPYGMAVDKDGAIIVSDAGHDLIKIFNSQFVFQYKFGNAGVSFGTFNQPRGMARDSAGNIYVVDTQNDRVQKFNSDGLFLTQWTVEYSSSTGIPLDIAVDAVNNVYVCDRILAKVLVYDSDGNYIDMINTSGVVSNIESVGYDPAGYIYVGGSTHLAKYDSSSLSSPVDLIPVGFSVKGIAVNSEGVVYMSDTSGGNVYTYSSVGGVSLFAEVNAPIGVAVDMADMVYVVDSSNGQIVIFDSLGNTVSHIAPDDKGLSPIDCVVGADGDVYVSDVYNHRVVMYRYIQSSVVTSGYEGNSAQFSAQVTSSDYEDISGYAWDFGDGSAIASAGLTAEHIYAMPGQYTVFFHVIGKDGQVDTASSVMNITSPAPVAVPGGPYFGIPSSPVVFNGAGSFDPAGRTITGYSWDMGDTASETGAAPSHTYTSLDTYTVQLQVKNDLNLSSLWMSTSVMIMDALLDLDNDGIPNGWEIAHGLRPDQSDDERDSDNDGLGNVSEYGSGTDPVDSDTDNDGMGDGWEVTHMINPLSDDSAGDPDCDGVSNYWESVYFSNPYKADTDNDGVDDYSEITAGTDPADPNSYLAVTMFEIFLEYLNCTVPLLAWSSEPGVVYTIWVKSASIGPDYVVLEDDYVSKGFETIYPDQGGGPNNVPHPLLETDSRMYKVTVKTP
;
A
#
# COMPACT_ATOMS: atom_id res chain seq x y z
N MET A 1 22.37 -4.43 29.11
CA MET A 1 23.82 -4.16 29.01
C MET A 1 24.60 -5.33 29.58
N CYS A 2 25.44 -5.99 28.78
CA CYS A 2 26.41 -6.97 29.26
C CYS A 2 27.81 -6.53 28.80
N LEU A 3 28.76 -6.45 29.73
CA LEU A 3 30.19 -6.29 29.46
C LEU A 3 30.83 -7.69 29.48
N ILE A 4 31.57 -8.00 28.41
CA ILE A 4 32.34 -9.24 28.27
C ILE A 4 33.63 -9.10 29.10
N SER A 5 33.89 -10.05 30.00
CA SER A 5 35.20 -10.24 30.64
C SER A 5 35.92 -11.45 30.03
N SER A 6 37.18 -11.26 29.69
CA SER A 6 38.02 -12.17 28.90
C SER A 6 38.97 -13.03 29.75
N ASP A 7 38.47 -13.74 30.76
CA ASP A 7 39.32 -14.63 31.56
C ASP A 7 38.61 -15.86 32.15
N LYS A 8 39.05 -17.03 31.68
CA LYS A 8 38.68 -18.34 32.22
C LYS A 8 39.29 -18.53 33.61
N LYS A 9 38.46 -18.50 34.67
CA LYS A 9 38.49 -19.46 35.81
C LYS A 9 37.45 -19.14 36.91
N SER A 10 36.56 -20.11 37.15
CA SER A 10 35.87 -20.39 38.42
C SER A 10 34.76 -19.42 38.87
N VAL A 11 33.50 -19.82 38.66
CA VAL A 11 32.28 -19.21 39.21
C VAL A 11 32.13 -19.55 40.70
N LYS A 12 31.89 -18.55 41.56
CA LYS A 12 31.15 -18.69 42.83
C LYS A 12 30.33 -17.42 43.14
N GLU A 13 29.03 -17.66 43.32
CA GLU A 13 27.93 -16.82 43.84
C GLU A 13 28.21 -15.41 44.37
N ILE A 14 27.38 -14.45 43.95
CA ILE A 14 27.07 -13.24 44.72
C ILE A 14 25.60 -13.30 45.16
N ILE A 15 25.42 -13.39 46.47
CA ILE A 15 24.15 -13.28 47.18
C ILE A 15 23.84 -11.78 47.35
N VAL A 16 22.68 -11.31 46.88
CA VAL A 16 22.10 -10.05 47.35
C VAL A 16 20.92 -10.37 48.27
N LYS A 17 21.15 -10.11 49.57
CA LYS A 17 20.15 -10.20 50.64
C LYS A 17 19.38 -8.88 50.75
N SER A 18 18.05 -9.03 50.64
CA SER A 18 17.03 -8.42 51.52
C SER A 18 16.78 -6.90 51.43
N THR A 19 15.59 -6.33 51.63
CA THR A 19 14.19 -6.80 51.83
C THR A 19 13.33 -5.55 52.00
N THR A 20 12.16 -5.48 51.35
CA THR A 20 10.87 -4.99 51.90
C THR A 20 9.78 -5.27 50.84
N PHE A 21 9.02 -6.38 50.89
CA PHE A 21 7.73 -6.60 51.59
C PHE A 21 6.67 -5.51 51.26
N LEU A 22 5.45 -5.76 50.77
CA LEU A 22 4.66 -6.99 50.64
C LEU A 22 3.37 -6.75 49.78
N ALA A 23 2.94 -7.81 49.07
CA ALA A 23 1.58 -8.19 48.64
C ALA A 23 0.90 -7.36 47.51
N SER A 24 0.23 -7.96 46.52
CA SER A 24 -0.44 -9.27 46.40
C SER A 24 -0.72 -9.51 44.90
N PHE A 25 -0.16 -10.55 44.27
CA PHE A 25 -0.69 -11.91 44.06
C PHE A 25 -1.14 -12.20 42.61
N LEU A 26 -0.38 -13.14 42.02
CA LEU A 26 -0.83 -14.29 41.22
C LEU A 26 -0.78 -14.17 39.67
N GLY A 27 0.36 -14.60 39.12
CA GLY A 27 0.54 -15.02 37.73
C GLY A 27 1.81 -15.87 37.63
N VAL A 28 1.64 -17.16 37.41
CA VAL A 28 2.65 -18.23 37.51
C VAL A 28 3.81 -18.03 36.54
N VAL A 29 5.03 -18.01 37.07
CA VAL A 29 6.28 -18.23 36.30
C VAL A 29 6.31 -19.69 35.86
N PHE A 30 6.08 -19.94 34.57
CA PHE A 30 6.54 -21.17 33.93
C PHE A 30 8.01 -21.00 33.54
N LEU A 31 8.89 -21.58 34.36
CA LEU A 31 10.22 -22.00 33.91
C LEU A 31 10.03 -23.23 33.04
N ILE A 32 10.23 -23.11 31.72
CA ILE A 32 10.48 -24.24 30.84
C ILE A 32 11.93 -24.13 30.37
N ASN A 33 12.77 -25.06 30.83
CA ASN A 33 14.04 -25.37 30.21
C ASN A 33 13.77 -26.53 29.23
N SER A 34 14.43 -26.51 28.07
CA SER A 34 14.48 -27.56 27.03
C SER A 34 13.19 -27.93 26.28
N SER A 35 12.95 -27.25 25.17
CA SER A 35 12.82 -27.85 23.84
C SER A 35 12.90 -26.71 22.82
N CYS A 36 13.58 -26.96 21.70
CA CYS A 36 13.66 -26.04 20.57
C CYS A 36 12.23 -25.58 20.21
N PRO A 37 11.90 -24.27 20.19
CA PRO A 37 10.76 -23.82 19.44
C PRO A 37 11.20 -23.87 17.97
N SER A 38 10.76 -24.92 17.29
CA SER A 38 10.63 -24.94 15.83
C SER A 38 9.65 -23.83 15.44
N ALA A 39 10.15 -22.61 15.29
CA ALA A 39 9.49 -21.56 14.53
C ALA A 39 10.24 -21.50 13.20
N GLU A 40 9.56 -21.87 12.12
CA GLU A 40 10.15 -21.87 10.78
C GLU A 40 10.53 -20.42 10.41
N LYS A 41 11.84 -20.15 10.28
CA LYS A 41 12.40 -18.85 9.86
C LYS A 41 12.14 -18.52 8.39
N TYR A 42 11.45 -19.41 7.67
CA TYR A 42 11.37 -19.43 6.22
C TYR A 42 9.93 -19.67 5.79
N GLY A 43 9.42 -18.83 4.90
CA GLY A 43 8.12 -19.01 4.24
C GLY A 43 8.30 -19.31 2.74
N VAL A 44 7.45 -20.17 2.17
CA VAL A 44 7.42 -20.38 0.71
C VAL A 44 6.88 -19.12 0.04
N VAL A 45 7.63 -18.56 -0.92
CA VAL A 45 7.23 -17.31 -1.59
C VAL A 45 6.88 -17.52 -3.05
N THR A 46 7.64 -18.31 -3.80
CA THR A 46 7.37 -18.56 -5.21
C THR A 46 7.85 -19.92 -5.67
N ASP A 47 7.04 -20.61 -6.46
CA ASP A 47 7.44 -21.76 -7.26
C ASP A 47 7.92 -21.30 -8.64
N TRP A 48 9.18 -21.55 -8.94
CA TRP A 48 9.70 -21.35 -10.29
C TRP A 48 9.30 -22.56 -11.13
N ALA A 49 8.55 -22.30 -12.20
CA ALA A 49 8.18 -23.28 -13.22
C ALA A 49 7.28 -24.45 -12.84
N GLY A 50 6.92 -24.63 -11.56
CA GLY A 50 6.11 -25.77 -11.11
C GLY A 50 4.69 -25.80 -11.65
N HIS A 51 4.15 -24.67 -12.12
CA HIS A 51 2.74 -24.56 -12.46
C HIS A 51 2.44 -24.58 -13.96
N SER A 52 3.43 -24.80 -14.84
CA SER A 52 3.15 -24.91 -16.29
C SER A 52 2.56 -26.27 -16.67
N LYS A 53 2.76 -27.28 -15.82
CA LYS A 53 2.13 -28.58 -15.96
C LYS A 53 0.64 -28.42 -15.67
N LEU A 54 -0.21 -28.97 -16.52
CA LEU A 54 -1.64 -29.05 -16.31
C LEU A 54 -1.98 -30.36 -15.60
N ASN A 55 -3.07 -30.38 -14.83
CA ASN A 55 -3.61 -31.57 -14.21
C ASN A 55 -5.11 -31.65 -14.51
N PHE A 56 -5.41 -32.29 -15.65
CA PHE A 56 -6.74 -32.39 -16.22
C PHE A 56 -7.29 -31.02 -16.71
N ALA A 57 -6.63 -30.47 -17.73
CA ALA A 57 -6.99 -29.20 -18.36
C ALA A 57 -8.44 -29.22 -18.87
N TYR A 58 -9.28 -28.31 -18.36
CA TYR A 58 -10.71 -28.31 -18.65
C TYR A 58 -11.10 -27.14 -19.56
N GLY A 59 -11.83 -26.13 -19.06
CA GLY A 59 -12.21 -24.93 -19.79
C GLY A 59 -10.99 -24.13 -20.28
N ILE A 60 -11.13 -23.52 -21.46
CA ILE A 60 -10.10 -22.70 -22.10
C ILE A 60 -10.74 -21.43 -22.63
N ALA A 61 -10.08 -20.29 -22.46
CA ALA A 61 -10.38 -19.07 -23.19
C ALA A 61 -9.12 -18.39 -23.70
N VAL A 62 -9.30 -17.47 -24.66
CA VAL A 62 -8.22 -16.65 -25.21
C VAL A 62 -8.67 -15.19 -25.22
N ASP A 63 -7.80 -14.29 -24.76
CA ASP A 63 -8.08 -12.85 -24.76
C ASP A 63 -7.68 -12.15 -26.08
N GLY A 64 -8.01 -10.86 -26.20
CA GLY A 64 -7.64 -10.05 -27.37
C GLY A 64 -6.13 -9.85 -27.57
N ASN A 65 -5.32 -10.12 -26.55
CA ASN A 65 -3.85 -10.07 -26.58
C ASN A 65 -3.23 -11.45 -26.83
N GLU A 66 -4.03 -12.46 -27.17
CA GLU A 66 -3.62 -13.82 -27.46
C GLU A 66 -3.02 -14.57 -26.25
N ALA A 67 -3.34 -14.13 -25.02
CA ALA A 67 -3.08 -14.93 -23.82
C ALA A 67 -4.12 -16.05 -23.71
N ILE A 68 -3.65 -17.24 -23.35
CA ILE A 68 -4.45 -18.45 -23.21
C ILE A 68 -4.67 -18.71 -21.73
N TYR A 69 -5.92 -18.85 -21.33
CA TYR A 69 -6.34 -19.15 -19.97
C TYR A 69 -6.89 -20.56 -19.94
N ALA A 70 -6.48 -21.36 -18.95
CA ALA A 70 -6.95 -22.73 -18.81
C ALA A 70 -7.31 -23.03 -17.35
N ILE A 71 -8.43 -23.73 -17.16
CA ILE A 71 -8.75 -24.35 -15.88
C ILE A 71 -7.87 -25.59 -15.71
N ASP A 72 -7.07 -25.57 -14.65
CA ASP A 72 -6.48 -26.77 -14.08
C ASP A 72 -7.45 -27.34 -13.05
N LYS A 73 -8.22 -28.33 -13.47
CA LYS A 73 -9.39 -28.75 -12.70
C LYS A 73 -8.99 -29.46 -11.40
N ASN A 74 -8.01 -30.35 -11.45
CA ASN A 74 -7.62 -31.13 -10.28
C ASN A 74 -6.82 -30.29 -9.28
N ASP A 75 -6.08 -29.29 -9.76
CA ASP A 75 -5.37 -28.34 -8.91
C ASP A 75 -6.29 -27.19 -8.44
N ALA A 76 -7.53 -27.13 -8.95
CA ALA A 76 -8.54 -26.09 -8.69
C ALA A 76 -7.96 -24.67 -8.86
N CYS A 77 -7.33 -24.40 -9.99
CA CYS A 77 -6.75 -23.10 -10.31
C CYS A 77 -6.93 -22.71 -11.78
N VAL A 78 -6.68 -21.44 -12.08
CA VAL A 78 -6.58 -20.90 -13.44
C VAL A 78 -5.11 -20.67 -13.76
N LYS A 79 -4.67 -21.14 -14.93
CA LYS A 79 -3.33 -20.93 -15.45
C LYS A 79 -3.39 -20.09 -16.72
N LYS A 80 -2.68 -18.96 -16.72
CA LYS A 80 -2.54 -18.06 -17.87
C LYS A 80 -1.21 -18.31 -18.57
N PHE A 81 -1.24 -18.41 -19.89
CA PHE A 81 -0.08 -18.63 -20.75
C PHE A 81 -0.04 -17.57 -21.85
N ASN A 82 1.15 -17.29 -22.38
CA ASN A 82 1.23 -16.61 -23.67
C ASN A 82 0.96 -17.59 -24.82
N ARG A 83 0.86 -17.06 -26.04
CA ARG A 83 0.63 -17.87 -27.24
C ARG A 83 1.65 -18.99 -27.44
N LYS A 84 2.87 -18.88 -26.92
CA LYS A 84 3.92 -19.93 -27.03
C LYS A 84 3.86 -20.98 -25.90
N GLY A 85 2.87 -20.92 -25.01
CA GLY A 85 2.74 -21.85 -23.89
C GLY A 85 3.67 -21.54 -22.71
N VAL A 86 4.24 -20.33 -22.65
CA VAL A 86 4.97 -19.87 -21.46
C VAL A 86 3.93 -19.43 -20.43
N LEU A 87 4.01 -20.00 -19.23
CA LEU A 87 3.15 -19.62 -18.12
C LEU A 87 3.43 -18.17 -17.70
N LEU A 88 2.38 -17.39 -17.54
CA LEU A 88 2.42 -15.97 -17.17
C LEU A 88 1.91 -15.70 -15.77
N ALA A 89 0.88 -16.42 -15.32
CA ALA A 89 0.26 -16.24 -14.01
C ALA A 89 -0.58 -17.47 -13.63
N VAL A 90 -0.75 -17.67 -12.32
CA VAL A 90 -1.60 -18.72 -11.72
C VAL A 90 -2.31 -18.15 -10.52
N TRP A 91 -3.60 -18.46 -10.39
CA TRP A 91 -4.39 -18.09 -9.23
C TRP A 91 -5.51 -19.11 -9.00
N GLY A 92 -6.02 -19.15 -7.78
CA GLY A 92 -6.96 -20.18 -7.35
C GLY A 92 -6.30 -21.25 -6.51
N THR A 93 -7.00 -21.67 -5.45
CA THR A 93 -6.68 -22.86 -4.65
C THR A 93 -7.97 -23.63 -4.35
N PRO A 94 -7.89 -24.92 -4.00
CA PRO A 94 -9.07 -25.68 -3.60
C PRO A 94 -9.78 -25.04 -2.39
N GLY A 95 -11.09 -24.81 -2.48
CA GLY A 95 -11.88 -24.35 -1.35
C GLY A 95 -13.10 -23.50 -1.71
N SER A 96 -13.70 -22.90 -0.68
CA SER A 96 -14.96 -22.15 -0.78
C SER A 96 -14.83 -20.65 -0.47
N GLY A 97 -13.67 -20.20 0.00
CA GLY A 97 -13.36 -18.79 0.21
C GLY A 97 -13.26 -18.00 -1.10
N THR A 98 -13.24 -16.68 -1.00
CA THR A 98 -12.99 -15.80 -2.16
C THR A 98 -11.64 -16.11 -2.79
N GLY A 99 -11.59 -16.21 -4.13
CA GLY A 99 -10.40 -16.61 -4.86
C GLY A 99 -10.07 -18.10 -4.78
N GLN A 100 -10.83 -18.90 -4.04
CA GLN A 100 -10.73 -20.37 -4.03
C GLN A 100 -11.81 -20.98 -4.93
N PHE A 101 -11.55 -22.18 -5.46
CA PHE A 101 -12.46 -22.90 -6.35
C PHE A 101 -12.77 -24.32 -5.84
N THR A 102 -14.00 -24.77 -6.07
CA THR A 102 -14.39 -26.18 -5.91
C THR A 102 -14.90 -26.70 -7.24
N ASN A 103 -14.13 -27.60 -7.85
CA ASN A 103 -14.42 -28.22 -9.16
C ASN A 103 -14.74 -27.19 -10.26
N PRO A 104 -13.89 -26.16 -10.48
CA PRO A 104 -14.12 -25.19 -11.54
C PRO A 104 -14.14 -25.91 -12.90
N ARG A 105 -15.08 -25.54 -13.78
CA ARG A 105 -15.23 -26.22 -15.07
C ARG A 105 -14.90 -25.33 -16.25
N ASP A 106 -15.40 -24.11 -16.28
CA ASP A 106 -15.23 -23.27 -17.46
C ASP A 106 -14.82 -21.85 -17.10
N LEU A 107 -14.21 -21.17 -18.06
CA LEU A 107 -13.81 -19.78 -17.93
C LEU A 107 -13.99 -19.02 -19.23
N THR A 108 -14.16 -17.71 -19.14
CA THR A 108 -14.21 -16.80 -20.30
C THR A 108 -13.56 -15.46 -19.97
N VAL A 109 -13.35 -14.61 -20.98
CA VAL A 109 -12.67 -13.32 -20.82
C VAL A 109 -13.50 -12.21 -21.48
N ASP A 110 -13.66 -11.06 -20.79
CA ASP A 110 -14.34 -9.89 -21.36
C ASP A 110 -13.42 -9.02 -22.23
N SER A 111 -14.01 -8.00 -22.86
CA SER A 111 -13.27 -7.07 -23.74
C SER A 111 -12.16 -6.28 -23.04
N ALA A 112 -12.22 -6.16 -21.71
CA ALA A 112 -11.21 -5.51 -20.88
C ALA A 112 -10.12 -6.47 -20.37
N GLY A 113 -10.23 -7.77 -20.68
CA GLY A 113 -9.28 -8.79 -20.25
C GLY A 113 -9.55 -9.37 -18.86
N ASN A 114 -10.72 -9.13 -18.28
CA ASN A 114 -11.11 -9.74 -17.01
C ASN A 114 -11.57 -11.17 -17.23
N VAL A 115 -11.18 -12.07 -16.34
CA VAL A 115 -11.44 -13.51 -16.40
C VAL A 115 -12.62 -13.87 -15.52
N TYR A 116 -13.59 -14.57 -16.07
CA TYR A 116 -14.75 -15.09 -15.37
C TYR A 116 -14.65 -16.59 -15.23
N VAL A 117 -14.81 -17.12 -14.02
CA VAL A 117 -14.66 -18.55 -13.72
C VAL A 117 -15.96 -19.09 -13.16
N ALA A 118 -16.45 -20.19 -13.76
CA ALA A 118 -17.57 -20.97 -13.23
C ALA A 118 -17.07 -21.90 -12.11
N ASP A 119 -17.28 -21.47 -10.88
CA ASP A 119 -16.93 -22.19 -9.65
C ASP A 119 -18.07 -23.17 -9.32
N THR A 120 -18.10 -24.27 -10.06
CA THR A 120 -19.28 -25.12 -10.24
C THR A 120 -19.84 -25.66 -8.92
N GLU A 121 -19.03 -26.23 -8.04
CA GLU A 121 -19.56 -26.85 -6.81
C GLU A 121 -19.79 -25.85 -5.68
N ASN A 122 -19.18 -24.66 -5.74
CA ASN A 122 -19.56 -23.53 -4.89
C ASN A 122 -20.79 -22.77 -5.41
N ASN A 123 -21.32 -23.14 -6.59
CA ASN A 123 -22.54 -22.60 -7.20
C ASN A 123 -22.48 -21.09 -7.47
N ARG A 124 -21.31 -20.57 -7.87
CA ARG A 124 -21.10 -19.14 -8.10
C ARG A 124 -20.23 -18.88 -9.33
N ILE A 125 -20.22 -17.63 -9.78
CA ILE A 125 -19.24 -17.13 -10.74
C ILE A 125 -18.32 -16.17 -10.01
N GLN A 126 -17.02 -16.27 -10.27
CA GLN A 126 -16.01 -15.33 -9.77
C GLN A 126 -15.37 -14.59 -10.94
N LYS A 127 -15.15 -13.29 -10.79
CA LYS A 127 -14.48 -12.42 -11.77
C LYS A 127 -13.14 -11.96 -11.21
N PHE A 128 -12.11 -12.03 -12.05
CA PHE A 128 -10.74 -11.62 -11.76
C PHE A 128 -10.25 -10.65 -12.84
N SER A 129 -9.28 -9.81 -12.53
CA SER A 129 -8.50 -9.11 -13.55
C SER A 129 -7.64 -10.10 -14.34
N GLY A 130 -7.09 -9.66 -15.47
CA GLY A 130 -6.26 -10.50 -16.34
C GLY A 130 -4.95 -11.02 -15.72
N ASP A 131 -4.59 -10.55 -14.52
CA ASP A 131 -3.44 -11.00 -13.72
C ASP A 131 -3.84 -11.89 -12.52
N GLY A 132 -5.14 -12.14 -12.31
CA GLY A 132 -5.63 -13.01 -11.25
C GLY A 132 -6.08 -12.32 -9.96
N THR A 133 -6.09 -10.98 -9.91
CA THR A 133 -6.65 -10.26 -8.76
C THR A 133 -8.17 -10.42 -8.72
N PHE A 134 -8.73 -10.84 -7.57
CA PHE A 134 -10.17 -10.97 -7.39
C PHE A 134 -10.87 -9.60 -7.51
N LEU A 135 -11.97 -9.55 -8.26
CA LEU A 135 -12.75 -8.33 -8.46
C LEU A 135 -14.14 -8.42 -7.82
N LEU A 136 -14.91 -9.46 -8.16
CA LEU A 136 -16.26 -9.67 -7.63
C LEU A 136 -16.72 -11.12 -7.80
N GLU A 137 -17.75 -11.50 -7.06
CA GLU A 137 -18.44 -12.78 -7.19
C GLU A 137 -19.96 -12.60 -7.11
N TRP A 138 -20.69 -13.49 -7.77
CA TRP A 138 -22.15 -13.53 -7.67
C TRP A 138 -22.71 -14.94 -7.87
N GLY A 139 -23.97 -15.13 -7.53
CA GLY A 139 -24.64 -16.43 -7.57
C GLY A 139 -24.99 -16.97 -6.18
N GLY A 140 -24.65 -18.23 -5.97
CA GLY A 140 -25.00 -19.04 -4.81
C GLY A 140 -26.13 -20.02 -5.12
N LEU A 141 -26.15 -21.14 -4.39
CA LEU A 141 -27.11 -22.23 -4.58
C LEU A 141 -28.56 -21.73 -4.55
N GLY A 142 -29.32 -22.01 -5.62
CA GLY A 142 -30.76 -21.76 -5.66
C GLY A 142 -31.33 -21.70 -7.07
N SER A 143 -32.64 -21.48 -7.17
CA SER A 143 -33.40 -21.46 -8.44
C SER A 143 -34.06 -20.11 -8.76
N THR A 144 -33.97 -19.13 -7.86
CA THR A 144 -34.44 -17.75 -8.11
C THR A 144 -33.54 -17.03 -9.11
N ASP A 145 -33.95 -15.85 -9.56
CA ASP A 145 -33.16 -15.02 -10.48
C ASP A 145 -31.81 -14.66 -9.84
N GLY A 146 -30.73 -14.83 -10.60
CA GLY A 146 -29.37 -14.60 -10.13
C GLY A 146 -28.81 -15.65 -9.16
N LYS A 147 -29.57 -16.68 -8.77
CA LYS A 147 -29.06 -17.87 -8.07
C LYS A 147 -28.76 -18.98 -9.08
N LEU A 148 -27.74 -19.78 -8.80
CA LEU A 148 -27.18 -20.79 -9.69
C LEU A 148 -27.18 -22.15 -9.01
N TYR A 149 -27.25 -23.23 -9.78
CA TYR A 149 -27.05 -24.59 -9.28
C TYR A 149 -26.15 -25.35 -10.26
N MET A 150 -24.92 -25.62 -9.79
CA MET A 150 -23.84 -26.21 -10.55
C MET A 150 -23.66 -25.53 -11.92
N PRO A 151 -23.29 -24.22 -11.94
CA PRO A 151 -22.99 -23.54 -13.19
C PRO A 151 -21.77 -24.18 -13.85
N ILE A 152 -21.88 -24.58 -15.12
CA ILE A 152 -20.81 -25.28 -15.83
C ILE A 152 -20.16 -24.37 -16.87
N GLY A 153 -20.86 -24.10 -17.97
CA GLY A 153 -20.33 -23.26 -19.04
C GLY A 153 -20.57 -21.78 -18.80
N ILE A 154 -19.64 -20.96 -19.26
CA ILE A 154 -19.73 -19.50 -19.20
C ILE A 154 -19.16 -18.88 -20.48
N SER A 155 -19.81 -17.85 -21.01
CA SER A 155 -19.33 -17.12 -22.19
C SER A 155 -19.68 -15.64 -22.09
N VAL A 156 -18.83 -14.77 -22.64
CA VAL A 156 -19.07 -13.33 -22.76
C VAL A 156 -19.41 -13.00 -24.21
N GLY A 157 -20.58 -12.38 -24.41
CA GLY A 157 -21.03 -11.90 -25.72
C GLY A 157 -20.87 -10.38 -25.90
N PRO A 158 -21.39 -9.82 -27.01
CA PRO A 158 -21.29 -8.40 -27.31
C PRO A 158 -21.81 -7.50 -26.19
N GLY A 159 -21.05 -6.45 -25.86
CA GLY A 159 -21.36 -5.53 -24.75
C GLY A 159 -20.99 -6.07 -23.36
N ASP A 160 -20.06 -7.03 -23.29
CA ASP A 160 -19.61 -7.71 -22.08
C ASP A 160 -20.75 -8.34 -21.26
N ILE A 161 -21.75 -8.85 -21.98
CA ILE A 161 -22.82 -9.60 -21.37
C ILE A 161 -22.36 -11.03 -21.10
N VAL A 162 -22.52 -11.47 -19.85
CA VAL A 162 -22.13 -12.80 -19.38
C VAL A 162 -23.31 -13.76 -19.48
N TYR A 163 -23.11 -14.88 -20.17
CA TYR A 163 -24.07 -15.97 -20.30
C TYR A 163 -23.58 -17.17 -19.51
N VAL A 164 -24.43 -17.71 -18.63
CA VAL A 164 -24.08 -18.80 -17.73
C VAL A 164 -25.03 -19.98 -17.95
N ALA A 165 -24.47 -21.15 -18.22
CA ALA A 165 -25.20 -22.41 -18.21
C ALA A 165 -25.45 -22.84 -16.76
N ASP A 166 -26.67 -22.59 -16.29
CA ASP A 166 -27.15 -22.96 -14.95
C ASP A 166 -27.66 -24.42 -15.00
N SER A 167 -26.70 -25.33 -15.13
CA SER A 167 -26.88 -26.67 -15.69
C SER A 167 -27.90 -27.53 -14.95
N PHE A 168 -27.95 -27.46 -13.62
CA PHE A 168 -28.87 -28.26 -12.81
C PHE A 168 -30.19 -27.53 -12.49
N ASN A 169 -30.32 -26.27 -12.90
CA ASN A 169 -31.63 -25.61 -13.03
C ASN A 169 -32.18 -25.68 -14.47
N HIS A 170 -31.49 -26.35 -15.39
CA HIS A 170 -31.93 -26.59 -16.77
C HIS A 170 -32.24 -25.31 -17.56
N ARG A 171 -31.41 -24.27 -17.38
CA ARG A 171 -31.62 -22.96 -17.99
C ARG A 171 -30.30 -22.26 -18.32
N ILE A 172 -30.38 -21.24 -19.16
CA ILE A 172 -29.32 -20.25 -19.33
C ILE A 172 -29.75 -18.97 -18.60
N GLN A 173 -28.81 -18.34 -17.91
CA GLN A 173 -28.99 -17.01 -17.34
C GLN A 173 -28.01 -16.01 -17.97
N LYS A 174 -28.48 -14.78 -18.16
CA LYS A 174 -27.74 -13.66 -18.75
C LYS A 174 -27.54 -12.57 -17.68
N PHE A 175 -26.32 -12.06 -17.57
CA PHE A 175 -25.90 -11.06 -16.59
C PHE A 175 -25.14 -9.92 -17.26
N ASP A 176 -25.11 -8.75 -16.63
CA ASP A 176 -24.13 -7.73 -17.01
C ASP A 176 -22.74 -8.03 -16.41
N SER A 177 -21.76 -7.21 -16.76
CA SER A 177 -20.37 -7.37 -16.32
C SER A 177 -20.15 -7.15 -14.81
N ASN A 178 -21.14 -6.62 -14.10
CA ASN A 178 -21.17 -6.45 -12.63
C ASN A 178 -21.92 -7.58 -11.92
N GLY A 179 -22.41 -8.59 -12.64
CA GLY A 179 -23.12 -9.73 -12.09
C GLY A 179 -24.61 -9.48 -11.82
N PHE A 180 -25.20 -8.38 -12.31
CA PHE A 180 -26.64 -8.16 -12.21
C PHE A 180 -27.41 -9.02 -13.22
N PHE A 181 -28.46 -9.68 -12.75
CA PHE A 181 -29.32 -10.53 -13.58
C PHE A 181 -30.09 -9.70 -14.61
N LEU A 182 -30.04 -10.13 -15.88
CA LEU A 182 -30.72 -9.47 -17.01
C LEU A 182 -31.85 -10.32 -17.61
N GLY A 183 -31.77 -11.65 -17.52
CA GLY A 183 -32.79 -12.53 -18.09
C GLY A 183 -32.40 -14.00 -18.07
N LYS A 184 -33.35 -14.86 -18.42
CA LYS A 184 -33.17 -16.32 -18.49
C LYS A 184 -34.09 -16.97 -19.52
N TRP A 185 -33.67 -18.12 -20.05
CA TRP A 185 -34.48 -18.97 -20.91
C TRP A 185 -34.09 -20.44 -20.75
N SER A 186 -34.93 -21.34 -21.25
CA SER A 186 -34.76 -22.79 -21.20
C SER A 186 -35.08 -23.41 -22.56
N HIS A 187 -34.61 -24.64 -22.76
CA HIS A 187 -34.96 -25.45 -23.92
C HIS A 187 -36.30 -26.19 -23.74
N SER A 188 -36.96 -26.49 -24.86
CA SER A 188 -38.26 -27.18 -24.90
C SER A 188 -38.23 -28.59 -24.26
N SER A 189 -37.06 -29.25 -24.23
CA SER A 189 -36.89 -30.58 -23.63
C SER A 189 -36.85 -30.59 -22.09
N GLY A 190 -36.93 -29.43 -21.43
CA GLY A 190 -37.03 -29.32 -19.98
C GLY A 190 -35.86 -29.98 -19.24
N ALA A 191 -36.16 -30.78 -18.21
CA ALA A 191 -35.16 -31.40 -17.33
C ALA A 191 -34.22 -32.41 -18.03
N SER A 192 -34.57 -32.90 -19.21
CA SER A 192 -33.66 -33.75 -20.00
C SER A 192 -32.52 -32.95 -20.63
N TRP A 193 -32.68 -31.62 -20.77
CA TRP A 193 -31.64 -30.72 -21.26
C TRP A 193 -30.75 -30.24 -20.12
N ILE A 194 -29.50 -30.66 -20.14
CA ILE A 194 -28.45 -30.16 -19.24
C ILE A 194 -27.54 -29.28 -20.08
N PRO A 195 -27.68 -27.94 -20.03
CA PRO A 195 -26.78 -27.06 -20.76
C PRO A 195 -25.37 -27.17 -20.17
N TYR A 196 -24.35 -27.33 -21.01
CA TYR A 196 -22.97 -27.56 -20.58
C TYR A 196 -22.07 -26.46 -21.14
N GLY A 197 -21.28 -26.73 -22.19
CA GLY A 197 -20.52 -25.71 -22.90
C GLY A 197 -21.46 -24.72 -23.60
N ILE A 198 -21.11 -23.44 -23.50
CA ILE A 198 -21.88 -22.32 -24.04
C ILE A 198 -20.92 -21.37 -24.74
N GLU A 199 -21.33 -20.81 -25.88
CA GLU A 199 -20.56 -19.76 -26.56
C GLU A 199 -21.50 -18.74 -27.21
N ALA A 200 -21.24 -17.45 -26.99
CA ALA A 200 -21.90 -16.36 -27.69
C ALA A 200 -21.09 -15.90 -28.90
N ASP A 201 -21.72 -15.77 -30.07
CA ASP A 201 -21.06 -15.22 -31.26
C ASP A 201 -21.01 -13.68 -31.25
N GLY A 202 -20.28 -13.09 -32.20
CA GLY A 202 -20.17 -11.64 -32.34
C GLY A 202 -21.49 -10.91 -32.68
N TYR A 203 -22.57 -11.63 -33.00
CA TYR A 203 -23.93 -11.08 -33.19
C TYR A 203 -24.82 -11.29 -31.95
N GLY A 204 -24.31 -11.97 -30.92
CA GLY A 204 -24.99 -12.28 -29.67
C GLY A 204 -25.91 -13.50 -29.72
N ASN A 205 -25.82 -14.34 -30.77
CA ASN A 205 -26.47 -15.66 -30.75
C ASN A 205 -25.71 -16.58 -29.80
N VAL A 206 -26.42 -17.45 -29.10
CA VAL A 206 -25.87 -18.30 -28.05
C VAL A 206 -25.96 -19.76 -28.47
N TYR A 207 -24.83 -20.43 -28.55
CA TYR A 207 -24.70 -21.85 -28.88
C TYR A 207 -24.48 -22.64 -27.60
N VAL A 208 -25.24 -23.71 -27.39
CA VAL A 208 -25.20 -24.49 -26.16
C VAL A 208 -25.13 -25.97 -26.48
N CYS A 209 -24.12 -26.66 -25.98
CA CYS A 209 -24.02 -28.11 -26.01
C CYS A 209 -24.78 -28.73 -24.84
N SER A 210 -25.43 -29.88 -25.09
CA SER A 210 -26.04 -30.69 -24.04
C SER A 210 -25.61 -32.16 -24.13
N PRO A 211 -24.72 -32.61 -23.22
CA PRO A 211 -24.24 -33.99 -23.17
C PRO A 211 -25.35 -35.02 -22.93
N SER A 212 -26.42 -34.65 -22.22
CA SER A 212 -27.51 -35.57 -21.86
C SER A 212 -28.37 -35.97 -23.05
N ILE A 213 -28.46 -35.11 -24.08
CA ILE A 213 -29.24 -35.38 -25.29
C ILE A 213 -28.37 -35.41 -26.57
N ASN A 214 -27.06 -35.20 -26.45
CA ASN A 214 -26.08 -35.19 -27.55
C ASN A 214 -26.44 -34.21 -28.68
N GLN A 215 -26.81 -32.99 -28.31
CA GLN A 215 -27.21 -31.93 -29.24
C GLN A 215 -26.51 -30.61 -28.96
N VAL A 216 -26.46 -29.79 -30.00
CA VAL A 216 -26.14 -28.35 -29.93
C VAL A 216 -27.40 -27.58 -30.29
N VAL A 217 -27.72 -26.58 -29.47
CA VAL A 217 -28.86 -25.70 -29.67
C VAL A 217 -28.37 -24.27 -29.84
N ARG A 218 -28.91 -23.54 -30.82
CA ARG A 218 -28.62 -22.13 -31.06
C ARG A 218 -29.83 -21.28 -30.69
N PHE A 219 -29.61 -20.26 -29.88
CA PHE A 219 -30.59 -19.25 -29.50
C PHE A 219 -30.23 -17.87 -30.08
N ASP A 220 -31.23 -17.03 -30.29
CA ASP A 220 -31.02 -15.60 -30.56
C ASP A 220 -30.71 -14.82 -29.28
N THR A 221 -30.48 -13.50 -29.42
CA THR A 221 -30.13 -12.61 -28.30
C THR A 221 -31.20 -12.50 -27.21
N SER A 222 -32.45 -12.89 -27.51
CA SER A 222 -33.59 -12.89 -26.60
C SER A 222 -33.82 -14.24 -25.89
N GLY A 223 -33.08 -15.28 -26.29
CA GLY A 223 -33.26 -16.64 -25.81
C GLY A 223 -34.29 -17.45 -26.60
N THR A 224 -34.70 -16.98 -27.78
CA THR A 224 -35.58 -17.75 -28.67
C THR A 224 -34.74 -18.76 -29.45
N GLU A 225 -35.18 -20.02 -29.46
CA GLU A 225 -34.50 -21.10 -30.17
C GLU A 225 -34.58 -20.88 -31.69
N ILE A 226 -33.43 -20.96 -32.37
CA ILE A 226 -33.30 -20.80 -33.82
C ILE A 226 -33.25 -22.17 -34.49
N THR A 227 -32.35 -23.04 -34.00
CA THR A 227 -32.12 -24.37 -34.57
C THR A 227 -31.41 -25.26 -33.56
N GLU A 228 -31.57 -26.56 -33.72
CA GLU A 228 -30.83 -27.59 -32.99
C GLU A 228 -30.31 -28.66 -33.97
N TRP A 229 -29.19 -29.30 -33.63
CA TRP A 229 -28.66 -30.42 -34.39
C TRP A 229 -27.86 -31.37 -33.50
N GLY A 230 -27.70 -32.61 -33.95
CA GLY A 230 -27.01 -33.64 -33.21
C GLY A 230 -27.92 -34.80 -32.82
N SER A 231 -27.29 -35.96 -32.69
CA SER A 231 -27.86 -37.17 -32.08
C SER A 231 -26.73 -38.04 -31.55
N SER A 232 -27.03 -38.99 -30.67
CA SER A 232 -26.01 -39.92 -30.18
C SER A 232 -25.42 -40.77 -31.31
N GLY A 233 -24.09 -40.86 -31.41
CA GLY A 233 -23.45 -41.73 -32.40
C GLY A 233 -21.99 -41.39 -32.70
N THR A 234 -21.49 -41.87 -33.84
CA THR A 234 -20.08 -41.74 -34.27
C THR A 234 -19.93 -41.20 -35.69
N GLY A 235 -21.04 -41.04 -36.43
CA GLY A 235 -21.12 -40.45 -37.75
C GLY A 235 -20.87 -38.94 -37.76
N ASN A 236 -20.87 -38.33 -38.94
CA ASN A 236 -20.76 -36.88 -39.08
C ASN A 236 -22.07 -36.22 -38.61
N GLY A 237 -21.98 -35.22 -37.74
CA GLY A 237 -23.16 -34.60 -37.12
C GLY A 237 -23.80 -35.42 -35.99
N GLU A 238 -23.24 -36.58 -35.66
CA GLU A 238 -23.56 -37.34 -34.44
C GLU A 238 -22.50 -37.09 -33.38
N PHE A 239 -22.89 -37.02 -32.10
CA PHE A 239 -22.02 -36.73 -30.98
C PHE A 239 -22.09 -37.81 -29.89
N GLN A 240 -21.06 -37.89 -29.07
CA GLN A 240 -21.09 -38.60 -27.81
C GLN A 240 -20.48 -37.70 -26.72
N SER A 241 -21.35 -37.25 -25.81
CA SER A 241 -21.04 -36.30 -24.74
C SER A 241 -20.37 -35.02 -25.26
N PRO A 242 -21.06 -34.21 -26.09
CA PRO A 242 -20.52 -32.93 -26.53
C PRO A 242 -20.39 -31.96 -25.35
N TYR A 243 -19.17 -31.69 -24.89
CA TYR A 243 -18.94 -30.87 -23.70
C TYR A 243 -18.59 -29.40 -23.98
N ALA A 244 -17.95 -29.09 -25.11
CA ALA A 244 -17.59 -27.72 -25.47
C ALA A 244 -18.08 -27.33 -26.87
N VAL A 245 -18.37 -26.04 -27.01
CA VAL A 245 -18.66 -25.38 -28.29
C VAL A 245 -17.84 -24.08 -28.36
N SER A 246 -17.35 -23.74 -29.54
CA SER A 246 -16.75 -22.43 -29.80
C SER A 246 -17.11 -21.98 -31.21
N VAL A 247 -17.12 -20.66 -31.45
CA VAL A 247 -17.54 -20.07 -32.72
C VAL A 247 -16.48 -19.09 -33.20
N ASP A 248 -16.06 -19.21 -34.46
CA ASP A 248 -15.08 -18.28 -35.02
C ASP A 248 -15.71 -17.01 -35.60
N GLY A 249 -14.88 -16.03 -35.97
CA GLY A 249 -15.34 -14.77 -36.58
C GLY A 249 -16.07 -14.92 -37.92
N TYR A 250 -16.05 -16.11 -38.54
CA TYR A 250 -16.78 -16.43 -39.77
C TYR A 250 -18.12 -17.14 -39.49
N GLY A 251 -18.45 -17.41 -38.22
CA GLY A 251 -19.66 -18.10 -37.80
C GLY A 251 -19.59 -19.62 -37.97
N ARG A 252 -18.39 -20.21 -38.08
CA ARG A 252 -18.21 -21.67 -38.03
C ARG A 252 -18.29 -22.13 -36.59
N VAL A 253 -19.06 -23.18 -36.34
CA VAL A 253 -19.30 -23.73 -35.01
C VAL A 253 -18.45 -24.98 -34.83
N TYR A 254 -17.61 -24.98 -33.81
CA TYR A 254 -16.73 -26.08 -33.46
C TYR A 254 -17.30 -26.78 -32.23
N VAL A 255 -17.42 -28.11 -32.28
CA VAL A 255 -18.01 -28.90 -31.20
C VAL A 255 -17.02 -29.98 -30.79
N ALA A 256 -16.67 -30.01 -29.50
CA ALA A 256 -15.87 -31.07 -28.92
C ALA A 256 -16.73 -32.31 -28.72
N ASP A 257 -16.55 -33.31 -29.57
CA ASP A 257 -17.22 -34.59 -29.51
C ASP A 257 -16.40 -35.52 -28.59
N THR A 258 -16.43 -35.20 -27.29
CA THR A 258 -15.40 -35.56 -26.32
C THR A 258 -15.20 -37.07 -26.20
N SER A 259 -16.26 -37.86 -26.09
CA SER A 259 -16.10 -39.33 -25.96
C SER A 259 -15.72 -40.00 -27.29
N ASN A 260 -15.90 -39.32 -28.42
CA ASN A 260 -15.38 -39.77 -29.72
C ASN A 260 -13.96 -39.24 -30.00
N ASN A 261 -13.37 -38.46 -29.09
CA ASN A 261 -12.00 -37.94 -29.14
C ASN A 261 -11.69 -37.13 -30.42
N ARG A 262 -12.64 -36.29 -30.84
CA ARG A 262 -12.53 -35.47 -32.05
C ARG A 262 -13.24 -34.14 -31.90
N ILE A 263 -12.91 -33.20 -32.78
CA ILE A 263 -13.63 -31.95 -32.95
C ILE A 263 -14.38 -31.99 -34.28
N GLN A 264 -15.66 -31.63 -34.28
CA GLN A 264 -16.47 -31.50 -35.49
C GLN A 264 -16.78 -30.01 -35.76
N VAL A 265 -16.83 -29.64 -37.03
CA VAL A 265 -17.01 -28.25 -37.48
C VAL A 265 -18.25 -28.15 -38.34
N PHE A 266 -19.07 -27.13 -38.08
CA PHE A 266 -20.39 -26.91 -38.68
C PHE A 266 -20.54 -25.48 -39.17
N LEU A 267 -21.48 -25.27 -40.09
CA LEU A 267 -22.04 -23.94 -40.36
C LEU A 267 -22.95 -23.53 -39.20
N SER A 268 -23.25 -22.23 -39.12
CA SER A 268 -24.11 -21.65 -38.06
C SER A 268 -25.54 -22.22 -38.01
N ASP A 269 -25.97 -22.95 -39.04
CA ASP A 269 -27.25 -23.65 -39.18
C ASP A 269 -27.17 -25.16 -38.88
N GLY A 270 -26.01 -25.65 -38.41
CA GLY A 270 -25.80 -27.05 -38.03
C GLY A 270 -25.40 -27.99 -39.17
N ILE A 271 -25.15 -27.48 -40.38
CA ILE A 271 -24.65 -28.30 -41.49
C ILE A 271 -23.18 -28.69 -41.23
N PHE A 272 -22.90 -29.99 -41.24
CA PHE A 272 -21.53 -30.52 -41.08
C PHE A 272 -20.59 -30.06 -42.19
N ILE A 273 -19.42 -29.55 -41.81
CA ILE A 273 -18.35 -29.12 -42.73
C ILE A 273 -17.20 -30.13 -42.72
N SER A 274 -16.62 -30.38 -41.54
CA SER A 274 -15.40 -31.17 -41.40
C SER A 274 -15.23 -31.71 -39.98
N LYS A 275 -14.21 -32.55 -39.78
CA LYS A 275 -13.77 -33.02 -38.47
C LYS A 275 -12.28 -33.28 -38.46
N PHE A 276 -11.67 -33.19 -37.29
CA PHE A 276 -10.28 -33.58 -37.07
C PHE A 276 -10.12 -34.16 -35.67
N GLY A 277 -9.04 -34.91 -35.44
CA GLY A 277 -8.86 -35.67 -34.21
C GLY A 277 -9.36 -37.11 -34.29
N SER A 278 -8.73 -37.96 -33.49
CA SER A 278 -9.12 -39.31 -33.15
C SER A 278 -8.50 -39.68 -31.81
N PHE A 279 -8.91 -40.78 -31.19
CA PHE A 279 -8.25 -41.26 -29.97
C PHE A 279 -6.76 -41.55 -30.19
N GLY A 280 -5.90 -41.06 -29.30
CA GLY A 280 -4.46 -41.35 -29.25
C GLY A 280 -3.60 -40.16 -28.85
N ALA A 281 -2.28 -40.37 -28.73
CA ALA A 281 -1.33 -39.38 -28.20
C ALA A 281 -0.59 -38.58 -29.29
N ALA A 282 -0.79 -38.88 -30.58
CA ALA A 282 -0.15 -38.13 -31.66
C ALA A 282 -0.62 -36.66 -31.69
N ASP A 283 0.14 -35.80 -32.36
CA ASP A 283 -0.10 -34.35 -32.36
C ASP A 283 -1.47 -33.95 -32.94
N ASN A 284 -2.01 -34.76 -33.85
CA ASN A 284 -3.34 -34.61 -34.44
C ASN A 284 -4.41 -35.53 -33.82
N GLN A 285 -4.14 -36.11 -32.65
CA GLN A 285 -5.06 -36.98 -31.90
C GLN A 285 -5.37 -36.37 -30.53
N PHE A 286 -6.41 -36.87 -29.87
CA PHE A 286 -6.86 -36.39 -28.56
C PHE A 286 -7.23 -37.56 -27.64
N SER A 287 -7.27 -37.28 -26.35
CA SER A 287 -7.94 -38.06 -25.32
C SER A 287 -8.81 -37.11 -24.51
N LEU A 288 -10.13 -37.30 -24.59
CA LEU A 288 -11.12 -36.50 -23.87
C LEU A 288 -10.96 -34.97 -24.06
N PRO A 289 -11.19 -34.43 -25.27
CA PRO A 289 -11.15 -32.99 -25.47
C PRO A 289 -12.33 -32.31 -24.79
N TYR A 290 -12.10 -31.57 -23.71
CA TYR A 290 -13.15 -31.01 -22.84
C TYR A 290 -13.42 -29.52 -23.05
N GLY A 291 -12.40 -28.74 -23.40
CA GLY A 291 -12.46 -27.29 -23.58
C GLY A 291 -11.84 -26.87 -24.90
N MET A 292 -12.32 -25.77 -25.46
CA MET A 292 -11.87 -25.25 -26.74
C MET A 292 -12.12 -23.76 -26.85
N ALA A 293 -11.21 -23.06 -27.51
CA ALA A 293 -11.38 -21.67 -27.90
C ALA A 293 -10.86 -21.44 -29.33
N VAL A 294 -11.41 -20.45 -30.02
CA VAL A 294 -10.90 -19.99 -31.31
C VAL A 294 -10.49 -18.52 -31.20
N ASP A 295 -9.24 -18.23 -31.54
CA ASP A 295 -8.75 -16.85 -31.48
C ASP A 295 -9.16 -16.02 -32.72
N LYS A 296 -8.90 -14.70 -32.67
CA LYS A 296 -9.20 -13.76 -33.76
C LYS A 296 -8.49 -14.09 -35.08
N ASP A 297 -7.40 -14.84 -35.07
CA ASP A 297 -6.66 -15.26 -36.27
C ASP A 297 -7.16 -16.62 -36.80
N GLY A 298 -8.11 -17.24 -36.10
CA GLY A 298 -8.67 -18.55 -36.41
C GLY A 298 -7.80 -19.72 -35.96
N ALA A 299 -6.87 -19.51 -35.02
CA ALA A 299 -6.20 -20.62 -34.34
C ALA A 299 -7.20 -21.31 -33.40
N ILE A 300 -7.15 -22.64 -33.37
CA ILE A 300 -8.05 -23.49 -32.61
C ILE A 300 -7.23 -24.08 -31.45
N ILE A 301 -7.59 -23.70 -30.23
CA ILE A 301 -6.94 -24.13 -29.00
C ILE A 301 -7.85 -25.19 -28.35
N VAL A 302 -7.31 -26.37 -28.06
CA VAL A 302 -8.08 -27.51 -27.55
C VAL A 302 -7.39 -28.05 -26.30
N SER A 303 -8.16 -28.28 -25.22
CA SER A 303 -7.66 -29.06 -24.09
C SER A 303 -7.67 -30.53 -24.47
N ASP A 304 -6.52 -31.17 -24.41
CA ASP A 304 -6.36 -32.61 -24.51
C ASP A 304 -6.23 -33.17 -23.09
N ALA A 305 -7.36 -33.09 -22.36
CA ALA A 305 -7.41 -33.27 -20.91
C ALA A 305 -6.90 -34.63 -20.44
N GLY A 306 -7.13 -35.69 -21.24
CA GLY A 306 -6.64 -37.03 -20.92
C GLY A 306 -5.13 -37.20 -21.06
N HIS A 307 -4.44 -36.20 -21.62
CA HIS A 307 -2.98 -36.13 -21.70
C HIS A 307 -2.40 -34.92 -20.97
N ASP A 308 -3.22 -34.17 -20.22
CA ASP A 308 -2.80 -32.95 -19.51
C ASP A 308 -2.15 -31.89 -20.43
N LEU A 309 -2.69 -31.74 -21.65
CA LEU A 309 -2.12 -30.86 -22.67
C LEU A 309 -3.10 -29.83 -23.17
N ILE A 310 -2.57 -28.73 -23.68
CA ILE A 310 -3.24 -27.82 -24.61
C ILE A 310 -2.58 -27.98 -25.98
N LYS A 311 -3.39 -28.21 -27.00
CA LYS A 311 -2.96 -28.36 -28.40
C LYS A 311 -3.52 -27.23 -29.25
N ILE A 312 -2.67 -26.65 -30.09
CA ILE A 312 -3.04 -25.52 -30.94
C ILE A 312 -2.93 -25.93 -32.41
N PHE A 313 -3.97 -25.62 -33.17
CA PHE A 313 -4.08 -25.87 -34.60
C PHE A 313 -4.36 -24.56 -35.33
N ASN A 314 -3.94 -24.47 -36.59
CA ASN A 314 -4.37 -23.35 -37.42
C ASN A 314 -5.79 -23.57 -37.97
N SER A 315 -6.31 -22.60 -38.71
CA SER A 315 -7.65 -22.64 -39.33
C SER A 315 -7.84 -23.74 -40.38
N GLN A 316 -6.78 -24.45 -40.77
CA GLN A 316 -6.77 -25.61 -41.66
C GLN A 316 -6.60 -26.94 -40.91
N PHE A 317 -6.71 -26.94 -39.58
CA PHE A 317 -6.54 -28.10 -38.69
C PHE A 317 -5.12 -28.69 -38.67
N VAL A 318 -4.12 -27.91 -39.11
CA VAL A 318 -2.72 -28.31 -39.03
C VAL A 318 -2.21 -27.98 -37.65
N PHE A 319 -1.70 -28.99 -36.95
CA PHE A 319 -1.05 -28.85 -35.65
C PHE A 319 0.09 -27.82 -35.71
N GLN A 320 0.16 -26.96 -34.70
CA GLN A 320 1.22 -25.95 -34.57
C GLN A 320 2.19 -26.34 -33.45
N TYR A 321 1.71 -26.47 -32.21
CA TYR A 321 2.49 -26.85 -31.03
C TYR A 321 1.56 -27.23 -29.86
N LYS A 322 2.14 -27.74 -28.76
CA LYS A 322 1.46 -28.18 -27.54
C LYS A 322 2.24 -27.80 -26.29
N PHE A 323 1.56 -27.61 -25.17
CA PHE A 323 2.15 -27.37 -23.83
C PHE A 323 1.24 -27.94 -22.73
N GLY A 324 1.71 -27.99 -21.48
CA GLY A 324 0.96 -28.57 -20.35
C GLY A 324 1.62 -29.76 -19.65
N ASN A 325 2.74 -30.28 -20.17
CA ASN A 325 3.54 -31.32 -19.50
C ASN A 325 4.73 -30.72 -18.74
N ALA A 326 5.38 -31.53 -17.90
CA ALA A 326 6.70 -31.21 -17.34
C ALA A 326 7.73 -30.92 -18.45
N GLY A 327 8.33 -29.73 -18.40
CA GLY A 327 9.53 -29.23 -19.10
C GLY A 327 9.78 -29.58 -20.57
N VAL A 328 9.84 -28.54 -21.43
CA VAL A 328 10.77 -28.38 -22.59
C VAL A 328 10.86 -26.89 -23.01
N SER A 329 9.85 -26.09 -22.70
CA SER A 329 9.82 -24.65 -22.97
C SER A 329 10.83 -23.88 -22.12
N PHE A 330 11.18 -22.66 -22.56
CA PHE A 330 12.00 -21.73 -21.77
C PHE A 330 11.39 -21.50 -20.38
N GLY A 331 12.22 -21.55 -19.34
CA GLY A 331 11.78 -21.33 -17.96
C GLY A 331 10.91 -22.44 -17.38
N THR A 332 10.86 -23.62 -18.01
CA THR A 332 10.21 -24.82 -17.44
C THR A 332 11.26 -25.88 -17.11
N PHE A 333 11.04 -26.77 -16.14
CA PHE A 333 12.03 -27.82 -15.83
C PHE A 333 11.49 -29.24 -16.07
N ASN A 334 12.40 -30.18 -16.25
CA ASN A 334 12.21 -31.61 -16.26
C ASN A 334 13.37 -32.26 -15.48
N GLN A 335 13.09 -32.53 -14.20
CA GLN A 335 14.08 -32.99 -13.22
C GLN A 335 15.24 -31.98 -13.04
N PRO A 336 14.96 -30.78 -12.51
CA PRO A 336 16.01 -29.86 -12.11
C PRO A 336 16.83 -30.48 -10.97
N ARG A 337 18.16 -30.38 -11.05
CA ARG A 337 19.07 -30.96 -10.05
C ARG A 337 20.02 -29.90 -9.49
N GLY A 338 21.27 -29.88 -9.93
CA GLY A 338 22.28 -28.96 -9.42
C GLY A 338 21.91 -27.50 -9.61
N MET A 339 22.26 -26.68 -8.63
CA MET A 339 22.06 -25.24 -8.67
C MET A 339 23.30 -24.47 -8.24
N ALA A 340 23.51 -23.31 -8.85
CA ALA A 340 24.58 -22.38 -8.47
C ALA A 340 24.09 -20.94 -8.54
N ARG A 341 24.73 -20.07 -7.78
CA ARG A 341 24.43 -18.64 -7.73
C ARG A 341 25.66 -17.84 -8.15
N ASP A 342 25.46 -16.84 -9.00
CA ASP A 342 26.52 -15.89 -9.34
C ASP A 342 26.57 -14.68 -8.38
N SER A 343 27.61 -13.86 -8.51
CA SER A 343 27.80 -12.67 -7.66
C SER A 343 26.72 -11.60 -7.83
N ALA A 344 26.02 -11.59 -8.96
CA ALA A 344 24.89 -10.69 -9.23
C ALA A 344 23.56 -11.23 -8.66
N GLY A 345 23.55 -12.44 -8.12
CA GLY A 345 22.37 -13.09 -7.56
C GLY A 345 21.53 -13.89 -8.55
N ASN A 346 22.03 -14.12 -9.77
CA ASN A 346 21.35 -15.00 -10.71
C ASN A 346 21.54 -16.46 -10.30
N ILE A 347 20.50 -17.25 -10.51
CA ILE A 347 20.45 -18.67 -10.17
C ILE A 347 20.51 -19.49 -11.46
N TYR A 348 21.47 -20.42 -11.50
CA TYR A 348 21.69 -21.35 -12.59
C TYR A 348 21.18 -22.72 -12.14
N VAL A 349 20.44 -23.39 -13.01
CA VAL A 349 19.79 -24.67 -12.70
C VAL A 349 20.09 -25.66 -13.82
N VAL A 350 20.60 -26.83 -13.46
CA VAL A 350 20.76 -27.95 -14.38
C VAL A 350 19.42 -28.66 -14.55
N ASP A 351 18.87 -28.61 -15.76
CA ASP A 351 17.63 -29.27 -16.14
C ASP A 351 17.93 -30.63 -16.77
N THR A 352 18.21 -31.62 -15.91
CA THR A 352 18.95 -32.85 -16.27
C THR A 352 18.30 -33.64 -17.39
N GLN A 353 16.98 -33.82 -17.41
CA GLN A 353 16.33 -34.62 -18.47
C GLN A 353 16.20 -33.87 -19.79
N ASN A 354 16.39 -32.54 -19.78
CA ASN A 354 16.39 -31.72 -20.97
C ASN A 354 17.81 -31.40 -21.47
N ASP A 355 18.86 -31.97 -20.86
CA ASP A 355 20.27 -31.78 -21.26
C ASP A 355 20.65 -30.29 -21.39
N ARG A 356 20.16 -29.44 -20.47
CA ARG A 356 20.36 -27.99 -20.55
C ARG A 356 20.65 -27.35 -19.21
N VAL A 357 21.23 -26.16 -19.26
CA VAL A 357 21.31 -25.23 -18.13
C VAL A 357 20.37 -24.07 -18.40
N GLN A 358 19.66 -23.63 -17.36
CA GLN A 358 18.81 -22.45 -17.40
C GLN A 358 19.27 -21.45 -16.34
N LYS A 359 19.23 -20.16 -16.69
CA LYS A 359 19.62 -19.05 -15.82
C LYS A 359 18.41 -18.18 -15.51
N PHE A 360 18.24 -17.82 -14.24
CA PHE A 360 17.17 -17.00 -13.71
C PHE A 360 17.75 -15.85 -12.88
N ASN A 361 17.01 -14.76 -12.68
CA ASN A 361 17.36 -13.80 -11.63
C ASN A 361 16.93 -14.32 -10.23
N SER A 362 17.23 -13.56 -9.17
CA SER A 362 16.86 -13.93 -7.79
C SER A 362 15.36 -14.03 -7.52
N ASP A 363 14.50 -13.47 -8.39
CA ASP A 363 13.05 -13.50 -8.27
C ASP A 363 12.41 -14.64 -9.11
N GLY A 364 13.22 -15.41 -9.85
CA GLY A 364 12.74 -16.52 -10.68
C GLY A 364 12.36 -16.15 -12.10
N LEU A 365 12.70 -14.94 -12.55
CA LEU A 365 12.55 -14.55 -13.93
C LEU A 365 13.57 -15.30 -14.80
N PHE A 366 13.09 -16.05 -15.79
CA PHE A 366 13.93 -16.70 -16.78
C PHE A 366 14.73 -15.66 -17.57
N LEU A 367 16.06 -15.83 -17.62
CA LEU A 367 16.97 -14.95 -18.35
C LEU A 367 17.43 -15.59 -19.66
N THR A 368 17.99 -16.81 -19.58
CA THR A 368 18.53 -17.51 -20.75
C THR A 368 18.67 -19.02 -20.50
N GLN A 369 18.97 -19.77 -21.55
CA GLN A 369 19.32 -21.19 -21.49
C GLN A 369 20.31 -21.56 -22.59
N TRP A 370 21.01 -22.67 -22.39
CA TRP A 370 21.79 -23.33 -23.43
C TRP A 370 21.79 -24.84 -23.23
N THR A 371 21.95 -25.55 -24.34
CA THR A 371 22.13 -27.00 -24.33
C THR A 371 23.55 -27.34 -23.90
N VAL A 372 23.69 -28.40 -23.11
CA VAL A 372 24.99 -28.97 -22.80
C VAL A 372 25.43 -29.79 -24.02
N GLU A 373 26.34 -29.25 -24.82
CA GLU A 373 26.70 -29.85 -26.12
C GLU A 373 27.55 -31.13 -25.98
N TYR A 374 27.22 -32.15 -26.78
CA TYR A 374 27.89 -33.45 -26.75
C TYR A 374 28.45 -33.85 -28.12
N SER A 375 29.67 -34.38 -28.16
CA SER A 375 30.31 -34.79 -29.42
C SER A 375 29.89 -36.18 -29.92
N SER A 376 29.32 -37.06 -29.07
CA SER A 376 29.00 -38.45 -29.46
C SER A 376 28.12 -39.29 -28.50
N SER A 377 27.66 -38.77 -27.36
CA SER A 377 26.86 -39.51 -26.37
C SER A 377 25.84 -38.61 -25.67
N THR A 378 24.75 -39.16 -25.15
CA THR A 378 23.84 -38.43 -24.25
C THR A 378 24.52 -38.24 -22.89
N GLY A 379 24.73 -36.99 -22.49
CA GLY A 379 25.24 -36.65 -21.16
C GLY A 379 24.21 -36.88 -20.07
N ILE A 380 24.64 -36.71 -18.82
CA ILE A 380 23.77 -36.58 -17.65
C ILE A 380 24.38 -35.46 -16.80
N PRO A 381 24.02 -34.20 -17.04
CA PRO A 381 24.49 -33.10 -16.21
C PRO A 381 23.79 -33.19 -14.85
N LEU A 382 24.58 -33.19 -13.78
CA LEU A 382 24.10 -33.46 -12.41
C LEU A 382 24.21 -32.24 -11.51
N ASP A 383 25.34 -31.55 -11.58
CA ASP A 383 25.71 -30.48 -10.65
C ASP A 383 26.40 -29.32 -11.38
N ILE A 384 26.42 -28.15 -10.75
CA ILE A 384 26.88 -26.90 -11.36
C ILE A 384 27.56 -25.99 -10.33
N ALA A 385 28.60 -25.29 -10.75
CA ALA A 385 29.25 -24.24 -9.96
C ALA A 385 29.51 -23.01 -10.84
N VAL A 386 29.59 -21.84 -10.23
CA VAL A 386 29.90 -20.58 -10.92
C VAL A 386 31.07 -19.88 -10.22
N ASP A 387 32.06 -19.43 -10.99
CA ASP A 387 33.20 -18.70 -10.43
C ASP A 387 32.96 -17.18 -10.33
N ALA A 388 33.91 -16.46 -9.73
CA ALA A 388 33.82 -15.01 -9.51
C ALA A 388 33.77 -14.17 -10.80
N VAL A 389 34.12 -14.73 -11.96
CA VAL A 389 34.01 -14.06 -13.28
C VAL A 389 32.85 -14.60 -14.11
N ASN A 390 31.95 -15.36 -13.49
CA ASN A 390 30.74 -15.95 -14.05
C ASN A 390 30.97 -17.03 -15.12
N ASN A 391 32.10 -17.75 -15.08
CA ASN A 391 32.20 -19.01 -15.82
C ASN A 391 31.38 -20.09 -15.09
N VAL A 392 30.71 -20.93 -15.87
CA VAL A 392 29.78 -21.95 -15.40
C VAL A 392 30.37 -23.33 -15.62
N TYR A 393 30.56 -24.08 -14.54
CA TYR A 393 31.16 -25.41 -14.52
C TYR A 393 30.06 -26.46 -14.33
N VAL A 394 29.77 -27.25 -15.35
CA VAL A 394 28.69 -28.25 -15.35
C VAL A 394 29.29 -29.65 -15.24
N CYS A 395 29.00 -30.34 -14.15
CA CYS A 395 29.45 -31.71 -13.88
C CYS A 395 28.58 -32.73 -14.64
N ASP A 396 29.20 -33.50 -15.55
CA ASP A 396 28.53 -34.56 -16.30
C ASP A 396 29.12 -35.94 -15.98
N ARG A 397 28.27 -36.81 -15.42
CA ARG A 397 28.69 -38.14 -14.98
C ARG A 397 29.06 -39.08 -16.11
N ILE A 398 28.28 -39.10 -17.21
CA ILE A 398 28.47 -40.07 -18.30
C ILE A 398 29.69 -39.71 -19.13
N LEU A 399 29.93 -38.41 -19.31
CA LEU A 399 31.13 -37.93 -20.00
C LEU A 399 32.40 -38.08 -19.15
N ALA A 400 32.26 -38.16 -17.81
CA ALA A 400 33.36 -38.02 -16.86
C ALA A 400 34.14 -36.72 -17.12
N LYS A 401 33.40 -35.62 -17.20
CA LYS A 401 33.91 -34.27 -17.50
C LYS A 401 33.16 -33.21 -16.71
N VAL A 402 33.85 -32.12 -16.40
CA VAL A 402 33.20 -30.85 -16.06
C VAL A 402 33.34 -29.93 -17.26
N LEU A 403 32.22 -29.57 -17.88
CA LEU A 403 32.19 -28.68 -19.06
C LEU A 403 32.10 -27.23 -18.58
N VAL A 404 32.88 -26.33 -19.19
CA VAL A 404 32.98 -24.93 -18.78
C VAL A 404 32.38 -24.03 -19.86
N TYR A 405 31.46 -23.16 -19.44
CA TYR A 405 30.78 -22.18 -20.29
C TYR A 405 31.00 -20.77 -19.75
N ASP A 406 30.83 -19.75 -20.59
CA ASP A 406 30.68 -18.37 -20.11
C ASP A 406 29.26 -18.12 -19.56
N SER A 407 29.01 -16.91 -19.07
CA SER A 407 27.72 -16.52 -18.52
C SER A 407 26.57 -16.50 -19.54
N ASP A 408 26.90 -16.49 -20.83
CA ASP A 408 25.94 -16.48 -21.95
C ASP A 408 25.68 -17.90 -22.50
N GLY A 409 26.40 -18.91 -22.00
CA GLY A 409 26.26 -20.30 -22.38
C GLY A 409 27.16 -20.76 -23.52
N ASN A 410 28.17 -19.96 -23.89
CA ASN A 410 29.15 -20.39 -24.90
C ASN A 410 30.19 -21.31 -24.25
N TYR A 411 30.47 -22.44 -24.89
CA TYR A 411 31.50 -23.37 -24.44
C TYR A 411 32.91 -22.73 -24.49
N ILE A 412 33.65 -22.81 -23.39
CA ILE A 412 35.01 -22.26 -23.26
C ILE A 412 36.06 -23.37 -23.13
N ASP A 413 35.88 -24.31 -22.20
CA ASP A 413 36.88 -25.31 -21.85
C ASP A 413 36.27 -26.54 -21.14
N MET A 414 37.09 -27.49 -20.68
CA MET A 414 36.64 -28.62 -19.87
C MET A 414 37.71 -29.16 -18.91
N ILE A 415 37.27 -29.71 -17.77
CA ILE A 415 38.07 -30.59 -16.91
C ILE A 415 37.83 -32.04 -17.34
N ASN A 416 38.88 -32.75 -17.74
CA ASN A 416 38.81 -34.18 -17.99
C ASN A 416 39.12 -34.95 -16.70
N THR A 417 38.15 -35.68 -16.16
CA THR A 417 38.32 -36.44 -14.92
C THR A 417 38.58 -37.92 -15.15
N SER A 418 38.59 -38.37 -16.42
CA SER A 418 38.86 -39.75 -16.80
C SER A 418 40.21 -40.22 -16.26
N GLY A 419 40.19 -41.23 -15.39
CA GLY A 419 41.39 -41.77 -14.73
C GLY A 419 41.91 -40.94 -13.56
N VAL A 420 41.25 -39.84 -13.20
CA VAL A 420 41.55 -39.00 -12.02
C VAL A 420 40.53 -39.24 -10.91
N VAL A 421 39.25 -39.00 -11.21
CA VAL A 421 38.11 -39.24 -10.30
C VAL A 421 37.01 -39.95 -11.08
N SER A 422 36.53 -41.07 -10.57
CA SER A 422 35.45 -41.85 -11.18
C SER A 422 34.08 -41.45 -10.64
N ASN A 423 33.05 -41.60 -11.50
CA ASN A 423 31.65 -41.25 -11.21
C ASN A 423 31.53 -39.89 -10.54
N ILE A 424 31.97 -38.84 -11.23
CA ILE A 424 31.80 -37.49 -10.73
C ILE A 424 30.31 -37.17 -10.56
N GLU A 425 29.98 -36.49 -9.47
CA GLU A 425 28.60 -36.13 -9.14
C GLU A 425 28.44 -34.69 -8.70
N SER A 426 29.52 -34.06 -8.24
CA SER A 426 29.48 -32.74 -7.66
C SER A 426 30.66 -31.88 -8.09
N VAL A 427 30.43 -30.57 -8.13
CA VAL A 427 31.45 -29.55 -8.41
C VAL A 427 31.23 -28.35 -7.50
N GLY A 428 32.30 -27.79 -6.95
CA GLY A 428 32.23 -26.60 -6.08
C GLY A 428 33.32 -25.60 -6.43
N TYR A 429 33.01 -24.32 -6.28
CA TYR A 429 33.94 -23.21 -6.47
C TYR A 429 34.39 -22.63 -5.14
N ASP A 430 35.68 -22.40 -5.00
CA ASP A 430 36.32 -21.71 -3.89
C ASP A 430 36.65 -20.28 -4.32
N PRO A 431 36.22 -19.24 -3.57
CA PRO A 431 36.55 -17.85 -3.85
C PRO A 431 38.06 -17.56 -4.00
N ALA A 432 38.94 -18.43 -3.48
CA ALA A 432 40.38 -18.36 -3.71
C ALA A 432 40.82 -18.77 -5.14
N GLY A 433 39.90 -19.13 -6.03
CA GLY A 433 40.17 -19.48 -7.43
C GLY A 433 40.37 -20.97 -7.68
N TYR A 434 39.81 -21.86 -6.84
CA TYR A 434 39.92 -23.30 -7.02
C TYR A 434 38.57 -23.94 -7.37
N ILE A 435 38.62 -25.01 -8.16
CA ILE A 435 37.47 -25.85 -8.49
C ILE A 435 37.67 -27.22 -7.85
N TYR A 436 36.70 -27.66 -7.06
CA TYR A 436 36.67 -28.98 -6.46
C TYR A 436 35.71 -29.88 -7.23
N VAL A 437 36.16 -31.09 -7.58
CA VAL A 437 35.34 -32.08 -8.28
C VAL A 437 35.25 -33.34 -7.44
N GLY A 438 34.03 -33.70 -7.03
CA GLY A 438 33.73 -34.83 -6.16
C GLY A 438 33.25 -36.05 -6.96
N GLY A 439 33.70 -37.23 -6.55
CA GLY A 439 33.22 -38.50 -7.10
C GLY A 439 33.28 -39.63 -6.08
N SER A 440 33.46 -40.88 -6.54
CA SER A 440 33.21 -42.08 -5.71
C SER A 440 34.07 -42.23 -4.45
N THR A 441 35.33 -41.78 -4.45
CA THR A 441 36.25 -41.98 -3.32
C THR A 441 37.25 -40.84 -3.11
N HIS A 442 37.26 -39.84 -4.00
CA HIS A 442 38.23 -38.77 -4.01
C HIS A 442 37.55 -37.43 -4.30
N LEU A 443 38.18 -36.38 -3.80
CA LEU A 443 37.95 -34.99 -4.14
C LEU A 443 39.18 -34.47 -4.90
N ALA A 444 39.02 -34.05 -6.16
CA ALA A 444 40.10 -33.46 -6.94
C ALA A 444 40.01 -31.94 -6.91
N LYS A 445 41.12 -31.26 -6.60
CA LYS A 445 41.23 -29.81 -6.57
C LYS A 445 41.96 -29.32 -7.82
N TYR A 446 41.39 -28.38 -8.56
CA TYR A 446 41.95 -27.77 -9.76
C TYR A 446 42.11 -26.26 -9.55
N ASP A 447 43.12 -25.67 -10.20
CA ASP A 447 43.24 -24.21 -10.31
C ASP A 447 42.33 -23.73 -11.44
N SER A 448 41.44 -22.77 -11.17
CA SER A 448 40.51 -22.23 -12.17
C SER A 448 41.23 -21.62 -13.39
N SER A 449 42.48 -21.18 -13.23
CA SER A 449 43.31 -20.66 -14.31
C SER A 449 44.03 -21.77 -15.12
N SER A 450 43.99 -23.03 -14.68
CA SER A 450 44.68 -24.15 -15.30
C SER A 450 43.98 -25.50 -15.05
N LEU A 451 43.05 -25.86 -15.95
CA LEU A 451 42.15 -27.01 -15.81
C LEU A 451 42.72 -28.37 -16.27
N SER A 452 43.96 -28.42 -16.76
CA SER A 452 44.51 -29.63 -17.40
C SER A 452 44.83 -30.79 -16.43
N SER A 453 45.09 -30.49 -15.16
CA SER A 453 45.48 -31.47 -14.15
C SER A 453 45.16 -30.97 -12.74
N PRO A 454 44.78 -31.84 -11.80
CA PRO A 454 44.51 -31.42 -10.43
C PRO A 454 45.80 -30.95 -9.73
N VAL A 455 45.68 -29.91 -8.92
CA VAL A 455 46.74 -29.46 -8.00
C VAL A 455 46.82 -30.32 -6.74
N ASP A 456 45.71 -30.97 -6.36
CA ASP A 456 45.67 -31.94 -5.28
C ASP A 456 44.59 -33.01 -5.53
N LEU A 457 44.81 -34.20 -4.99
CA LEU A 457 43.88 -35.32 -5.07
C LEU A 457 43.70 -35.92 -3.68
N ILE A 458 42.55 -35.64 -3.08
CA ILE A 458 42.29 -35.89 -1.66
C ILE A 458 41.46 -37.16 -1.52
N PRO A 459 41.97 -38.23 -0.88
CA PRO A 459 41.18 -39.42 -0.59
C PRO A 459 40.17 -39.11 0.51
N VAL A 460 38.87 -39.27 0.21
CA VAL A 460 37.78 -39.04 1.18
C VAL A 460 37.16 -40.36 1.65
N GLY A 461 37.25 -41.43 0.86
CA GLY A 461 36.77 -42.76 1.25
C GLY A 461 35.26 -42.99 1.11
N PHE A 462 34.52 -42.00 0.62
CA PHE A 462 33.08 -42.06 0.32
C PHE A 462 32.75 -41.32 -0.98
N SER A 463 31.51 -41.48 -1.46
CA SER A 463 31.03 -40.81 -2.67
C SER A 463 30.57 -39.40 -2.34
N VAL A 464 31.24 -38.38 -2.89
CA VAL A 464 30.90 -36.97 -2.65
C VAL A 464 29.71 -36.56 -3.52
N LYS A 465 28.60 -36.12 -2.90
CA LYS A 465 27.30 -35.91 -3.58
C LYS A 465 26.94 -34.45 -3.81
N GLY A 466 27.38 -33.57 -2.92
CA GLY A 466 27.29 -32.12 -3.02
C GLY A 466 28.53 -31.49 -2.39
N ILE A 467 28.90 -30.31 -2.89
CA ILE A 467 30.08 -29.56 -2.44
C ILE A 467 29.68 -28.10 -2.24
N ALA A 468 30.01 -27.54 -1.08
CA ALA A 468 30.00 -26.09 -0.84
C ALA A 468 31.34 -25.65 -0.28
N VAL A 469 31.78 -24.43 -0.59
CA VAL A 469 33.01 -23.86 -0.05
C VAL A 469 32.70 -22.50 0.56
N ASN A 470 33.10 -22.29 1.81
CA ASN A 470 32.87 -21.01 2.47
C ASN A 470 33.98 -20.00 2.15
N SER A 471 33.84 -18.79 2.69
CA SER A 471 34.78 -17.69 2.44
C SER A 471 36.20 -17.94 3.00
N GLU A 472 36.34 -18.85 3.97
CA GLU A 472 37.63 -19.26 4.54
C GLU A 472 38.30 -20.42 3.77
N GLY A 473 37.64 -20.97 2.74
CA GLY A 473 38.14 -22.09 1.94
C GLY A 473 37.89 -23.46 2.59
N VAL A 474 37.00 -23.56 3.58
CA VAL A 474 36.54 -24.84 4.14
C VAL A 474 35.55 -25.47 3.17
N VAL A 475 35.82 -26.71 2.78
CA VAL A 475 34.98 -27.46 1.83
C VAL A 475 34.03 -28.37 2.59
N TYR A 476 32.73 -28.19 2.43
CA TYR A 476 31.68 -29.06 2.95
C TYR A 476 31.29 -30.09 1.91
N MET A 477 31.17 -31.36 2.30
CA MET A 477 30.93 -32.50 1.42
C MET A 477 29.88 -33.42 2.01
N SER A 478 28.88 -33.81 1.23
CA SER A 478 27.85 -34.77 1.65
C SER A 478 28.17 -36.21 1.20
N ASP A 479 27.83 -37.17 2.08
CA ASP A 479 27.83 -38.61 1.83
C ASP A 479 26.41 -39.18 2.05
N THR A 480 25.65 -39.32 0.98
CA THR A 480 24.27 -39.85 1.03
C THR A 480 24.21 -41.24 1.65
N SER A 481 25.18 -42.12 1.38
CA SER A 481 25.13 -43.52 1.84
C SER A 481 25.56 -43.66 3.29
N GLY A 482 26.50 -42.82 3.74
CA GLY A 482 26.93 -42.77 5.13
C GLY A 482 26.00 -41.98 6.05
N GLY A 483 25.16 -41.09 5.50
CA GLY A 483 24.31 -40.21 6.29
C GLY A 483 25.09 -39.08 6.98
N ASN A 484 26.17 -38.60 6.35
CA ASN A 484 27.12 -37.68 6.96
C ASN A 484 27.44 -36.50 6.06
N VAL A 485 27.76 -35.38 6.68
CA VAL A 485 28.41 -34.22 6.07
C VAL A 485 29.80 -34.10 6.67
N TYR A 486 30.80 -33.93 5.82
CA TYR A 486 32.21 -33.80 6.19
C TYR A 486 32.73 -32.42 5.79
N THR A 487 33.77 -31.97 6.49
CA THR A 487 34.58 -30.81 6.11
C THR A 487 35.95 -31.25 5.63
N TYR A 488 36.55 -30.49 4.71
CA TYR A 488 37.96 -30.58 4.36
C TYR A 488 38.62 -29.20 4.46
N SER A 489 39.80 -29.15 5.07
CA SER A 489 40.73 -28.03 4.98
C SER A 489 42.17 -28.52 4.81
N SER A 490 43.03 -27.70 4.22
CA SER A 490 44.46 -28.04 4.03
C SER A 490 45.22 -28.25 5.35
N VAL A 491 44.71 -27.68 6.45
CA VAL A 491 45.30 -27.79 7.79
C VAL A 491 44.70 -28.96 8.58
N GLY A 492 43.38 -29.15 8.50
CA GLY A 492 42.63 -30.12 9.30
C GLY A 492 42.44 -31.50 8.66
N GLY A 493 42.65 -31.62 7.34
CA GLY A 493 42.27 -32.81 6.59
C GLY A 493 40.75 -32.98 6.51
N VAL A 494 40.28 -34.21 6.33
CA VAL A 494 38.84 -34.54 6.28
C VAL A 494 38.33 -34.86 7.69
N SER A 495 37.25 -34.21 8.12
CA SER A 495 36.62 -34.40 9.43
C SER A 495 35.09 -34.47 9.34
N LEU A 496 34.44 -35.23 10.21
CA LEU A 496 32.98 -35.26 10.33
C LEU A 496 32.47 -33.88 10.81
N PHE A 497 31.46 -33.35 10.14
CA PHE A 497 30.81 -32.09 10.48
C PHE A 497 29.44 -32.31 11.13
N ALA A 498 28.55 -33.06 10.48
CA ALA A 498 27.21 -33.34 10.98
C ALA A 498 26.66 -34.66 10.43
N GLU A 499 25.65 -35.23 11.11
CA GLU A 499 24.89 -36.38 10.65
C GLU A 499 23.53 -35.90 10.09
N VAL A 500 23.16 -36.36 8.90
CA VAL A 500 21.91 -36.00 8.20
C VAL A 500 21.39 -37.25 7.49
N ASN A 501 20.07 -37.42 7.39
CA ASN A 501 19.53 -38.57 6.66
C ASN A 501 19.65 -38.35 5.14
N ALA A 502 20.36 -39.25 4.45
CA ALA A 502 20.60 -39.20 3.01
C ALA A 502 20.95 -37.79 2.45
N PRO A 503 22.04 -37.14 2.91
CA PRO A 503 22.38 -35.79 2.47
C PRO A 503 22.80 -35.77 1.00
N ILE A 504 22.34 -34.78 0.24
CA ILE A 504 22.69 -34.61 -1.19
C ILE A 504 23.30 -33.22 -1.43
N GLY A 505 22.49 -32.20 -1.71
CA GLY A 505 22.96 -30.83 -1.87
C GLY A 505 23.47 -30.22 -0.57
N VAL A 506 24.47 -29.35 -0.70
CA VAL A 506 25.04 -28.57 0.40
C VAL A 506 25.28 -27.16 -0.10
N ALA A 507 24.88 -26.16 0.70
CA ALA A 507 25.20 -24.75 0.46
C ALA A 507 25.72 -24.10 1.74
N VAL A 508 26.44 -22.98 1.59
CA VAL A 508 26.94 -22.17 2.70
C VAL A 508 26.73 -20.70 2.40
N ASP A 509 26.28 -19.93 3.39
CA ASP A 509 26.07 -18.49 3.26
C ASP A 509 27.27 -17.68 3.78
N MET A 510 27.18 -16.35 3.69
CA MET A 510 28.23 -15.43 4.14
C MET A 510 28.42 -15.38 5.66
N ALA A 511 27.48 -15.94 6.44
CA ALA A 511 27.56 -16.06 7.89
C ALA A 511 28.09 -17.43 8.34
N ASP A 512 28.60 -18.25 7.40
CA ASP A 512 29.05 -19.63 7.61
C ASP A 512 27.95 -20.56 8.13
N MET A 513 26.68 -20.26 7.82
CA MET A 513 25.59 -21.20 8.05
C MET A 513 25.54 -22.21 6.91
N VAL A 514 25.41 -23.49 7.25
CA VAL A 514 25.49 -24.60 6.29
C VAL A 514 24.10 -25.21 6.11
N TYR A 515 23.64 -25.25 4.87
CA TYR A 515 22.31 -25.72 4.47
C TYR A 515 22.49 -27.06 3.78
N VAL A 516 21.83 -28.10 4.30
CA VAL A 516 22.02 -29.47 3.83
C VAL A 516 20.68 -30.06 3.46
N VAL A 517 20.57 -30.56 2.23
CA VAL A 517 19.38 -31.25 1.74
C VAL A 517 19.27 -32.62 2.41
N ASP A 518 18.21 -32.84 3.19
CA ASP A 518 17.80 -34.17 3.67
C ASP A 518 16.74 -34.71 2.71
N SER A 519 17.22 -35.41 1.68
CA SER A 519 16.38 -35.91 0.58
C SER A 519 15.38 -36.98 1.02
N SER A 520 15.63 -37.65 2.15
CA SER A 520 14.76 -38.72 2.66
C SER A 520 13.55 -38.19 3.42
N ASN A 521 13.72 -37.08 4.13
CA ASN A 521 12.66 -36.44 4.90
C ASN A 521 12.03 -35.26 4.14
N GLY A 522 12.54 -34.91 2.96
CA GLY A 522 11.97 -33.85 2.12
C GLY A 522 12.19 -32.45 2.69
N GLN A 523 13.34 -32.19 3.32
CA GLN A 523 13.61 -30.95 4.04
C GLN A 523 15.05 -30.44 3.80
N ILE A 524 15.31 -29.19 4.18
CA ILE A 524 16.66 -28.64 4.33
C ILE A 524 16.99 -28.50 5.82
N VAL A 525 18.12 -29.03 6.26
CA VAL A 525 18.61 -28.88 7.63
C VAL A 525 19.68 -27.79 7.66
N ILE A 526 19.57 -26.85 8.60
CA ILE A 526 20.47 -25.70 8.70
C ILE A 526 21.35 -25.86 9.94
N PHE A 527 22.67 -25.75 9.75
CA PHE A 527 23.69 -25.89 10.78
C PHE A 527 24.48 -24.60 10.98
N ASP A 528 24.93 -24.35 12.21
CA ASP A 528 25.98 -23.37 12.47
C ASP A 528 27.35 -23.88 12.01
N SER A 529 28.38 -23.03 12.05
CA SER A 529 29.74 -23.38 11.65
C SER A 529 30.41 -24.48 12.49
N LEU A 530 29.81 -24.85 13.63
CA LEU A 530 30.27 -25.91 14.51
C LEU A 530 29.56 -27.25 14.26
N GLY A 531 28.57 -27.29 13.36
CA GLY A 531 27.78 -28.48 13.04
C GLY A 531 26.58 -28.70 13.95
N ASN A 532 26.18 -27.71 14.75
CA ASN A 532 24.95 -27.80 15.54
C ASN A 532 23.74 -27.40 14.68
N THR A 533 22.66 -28.18 14.75
CA THR A 533 21.41 -27.86 14.08
C THR A 533 20.80 -26.58 14.66
N VAL A 534 20.50 -25.63 13.79
CA VAL A 534 19.89 -24.33 14.14
C VAL A 534 18.42 -24.29 13.73
N SER A 535 18.07 -24.84 12.57
CA SER A 535 16.70 -24.81 12.06
C SER A 535 16.52 -25.83 10.92
N HIS A 536 15.30 -25.95 10.42
CA HIS A 536 14.94 -26.75 9.26
C HIS A 536 14.00 -25.94 8.36
N ILE A 537 14.02 -26.25 7.06
CA ILE A 537 12.99 -25.83 6.10
C ILE A 537 12.25 -27.11 5.70
N ALA A 538 10.99 -27.26 6.14
CA ALA A 538 10.17 -28.42 5.85
C ALA A 538 8.75 -27.93 5.48
N PRO A 539 8.29 -28.03 4.23
CA PRO A 539 6.93 -27.64 3.92
C PRO A 539 5.91 -28.60 4.59
N ASP A 540 4.79 -28.05 5.05
CA ASP A 540 3.70 -28.81 5.71
C ASP A 540 3.07 -29.88 4.82
N ASP A 541 3.20 -29.74 3.49
CA ASP A 541 2.91 -30.79 2.54
C ASP A 541 4.17 -31.64 2.29
N LYS A 542 4.05 -32.95 2.47
CA LYS A 542 5.14 -33.94 2.28
C LYS A 542 5.56 -34.12 0.80
N GLY A 543 5.45 -33.08 -0.02
CA GLY A 543 5.61 -33.10 -1.47
C GLY A 543 7.02 -32.74 -1.95
N LEU A 544 7.84 -32.03 -1.18
CA LEU A 544 9.17 -31.60 -1.63
C LEU A 544 10.08 -32.80 -1.88
N SER A 545 10.66 -32.84 -3.08
CA SER A 545 11.70 -33.82 -3.45
C SER A 545 13.03 -33.09 -3.66
N PRO A 546 13.64 -32.56 -2.58
CA PRO A 546 14.79 -31.69 -2.70
C PRO A 546 16.03 -32.50 -3.11
N ILE A 547 16.78 -31.98 -4.08
CA ILE A 547 18.07 -32.56 -4.49
C ILE A 547 19.23 -31.62 -4.18
N ASP A 548 19.06 -30.34 -4.48
CA ASP A 548 20.08 -29.33 -4.26
C ASP A 548 19.50 -28.02 -3.74
N CYS A 549 20.35 -27.17 -3.17
CA CYS A 549 19.96 -25.86 -2.66
C CYS A 549 21.06 -24.80 -2.87
N VAL A 550 20.66 -23.54 -2.99
CA VAL A 550 21.58 -22.38 -2.96
C VAL A 550 20.99 -21.27 -2.10
N VAL A 551 21.85 -20.43 -1.51
CA VAL A 551 21.44 -19.37 -0.58
C VAL A 551 21.82 -18.00 -1.11
N GLY A 552 20.86 -17.08 -1.09
CA GLY A 552 20.99 -15.68 -1.48
C GLY A 552 21.64 -14.82 -0.39
N ALA A 553 22.14 -13.65 -0.77
CA ALA A 553 22.73 -12.69 0.18
C ALA A 553 21.72 -12.18 1.23
N ASP A 554 20.43 -12.17 0.88
CA ASP A 554 19.34 -11.73 1.74
C ASP A 554 18.84 -12.83 2.69
N GLY A 555 19.43 -14.03 2.61
CA GLY A 555 19.04 -15.23 3.37
C GLY A 555 18.10 -16.17 2.63
N ASP A 556 17.56 -15.77 1.48
CA ASP A 556 16.61 -16.60 0.70
C ASP A 556 17.25 -17.93 0.26
N VAL A 557 16.51 -19.03 0.40
CA VAL A 557 16.96 -20.37 0.05
C VAL A 557 16.20 -20.87 -1.16
N TYR A 558 16.91 -21.21 -2.23
CA TYR A 558 16.35 -21.81 -3.44
C TYR A 558 16.61 -23.31 -3.40
N VAL A 559 15.60 -24.11 -3.68
CA VAL A 559 15.66 -25.58 -3.59
C VAL A 559 15.18 -26.21 -4.88
N SER A 560 15.97 -27.12 -5.46
CA SER A 560 15.55 -27.88 -6.64
C SER A 560 14.65 -29.04 -6.23
N ASP A 561 13.42 -29.03 -6.73
CA ASP A 561 12.39 -30.02 -6.42
C ASP A 561 12.21 -30.95 -7.62
N VAL A 562 13.01 -32.02 -7.63
CA VAL A 562 13.33 -32.79 -8.84
C VAL A 562 12.10 -33.47 -9.44
N TYR A 563 11.24 -34.08 -8.61
CA TYR A 563 10.10 -34.86 -9.06
C TYR A 563 8.84 -34.02 -9.28
N ASN A 564 8.79 -32.81 -8.71
CA ASN A 564 7.77 -31.81 -9.05
C ASN A 564 8.20 -30.87 -10.17
N HIS A 565 9.42 -31.04 -10.67
CA HIS A 565 9.95 -30.33 -11.84
C HIS A 565 9.93 -28.80 -11.68
N ARG A 566 10.30 -28.33 -10.48
CA ARG A 566 10.30 -26.91 -10.11
C ARG A 566 11.54 -26.54 -9.31
N VAL A 567 11.76 -25.24 -9.15
CA VAL A 567 12.64 -24.71 -8.09
C VAL A 567 11.74 -23.94 -7.12
N VAL A 568 11.90 -24.16 -5.82
CA VAL A 568 11.11 -23.51 -4.77
C VAL A 568 11.98 -22.47 -4.08
N MET A 569 11.48 -21.24 -3.97
CA MET A 569 12.14 -20.18 -3.21
C MET A 569 11.49 -20.04 -1.83
N TYR A 570 12.29 -20.24 -0.79
CA TYR A 570 11.97 -19.98 0.60
C TYR A 570 12.57 -18.65 1.00
N ARG A 571 11.72 -17.67 1.31
CA ARG A 571 12.18 -16.34 1.73
C ARG A 571 12.52 -16.34 3.20
N TYR A 572 13.65 -15.75 3.53
CA TYR A 572 14.03 -15.53 4.93
C TYR A 572 13.14 -14.44 5.53
N ILE A 573 12.33 -14.79 6.54
CA ILE A 573 11.37 -13.85 7.12
C ILE A 573 12.14 -12.89 8.04
N GLN A 574 12.46 -11.71 7.51
CA GLN A 574 12.97 -10.60 8.30
C GLN A 574 11.79 -9.87 8.96
N SER A 575 11.76 -9.85 10.29
CA SER A 575 10.91 -8.89 11.00
C SER A 575 11.55 -7.51 10.84
N SER A 576 10.92 -6.64 10.04
CA SER A 576 11.27 -5.23 9.98
C SER A 576 10.27 -4.42 10.80
N VAL A 577 10.79 -3.65 11.75
CA VAL A 577 10.05 -2.60 12.48
C VAL A 577 10.67 -1.27 12.05
N VAL A 578 9.83 -0.28 11.76
CA VAL A 578 10.28 1.08 11.44
C VAL A 578 11.04 1.66 12.64
N THR A 579 12.28 2.10 12.45
CA THR A 579 13.28 2.26 13.53
C THR A 579 13.41 3.65 14.15
N SER A 580 12.46 4.57 13.97
CA SER A 580 12.54 5.88 14.64
C SER A 580 11.19 6.60 14.74
N GLY A 581 10.89 7.12 15.93
CA GLY A 581 9.70 7.92 16.23
C GLY A 581 10.04 9.10 17.13
N TYR A 582 9.17 10.10 17.14
CA TYR A 582 9.29 11.25 18.03
C TYR A 582 8.29 11.11 19.17
N GLU A 583 8.65 11.59 20.35
CA GLU A 583 7.69 11.67 21.47
C GLU A 583 6.46 12.52 21.08
N GLY A 584 5.31 12.21 21.67
CA GLY A 584 4.05 12.93 21.40
C GLY A 584 3.43 12.67 20.02
N ASN A 585 4.14 12.03 19.09
CA ASN A 585 3.60 11.61 17.79
C ASN A 585 3.16 10.15 17.81
N SER A 586 2.17 9.82 16.97
CA SER A 586 1.74 8.43 16.75
C SER A 586 2.85 7.66 16.01
N ALA A 587 3.48 6.72 16.71
CA ALA A 587 4.38 5.74 16.12
C ALA A 587 3.55 4.60 15.51
N GLN A 588 3.81 4.32 14.24
CA GLN A 588 3.13 3.29 13.46
C GLN A 588 3.90 1.98 13.56
N PHE A 589 3.22 0.93 13.96
CA PHE A 589 3.75 -0.42 14.06
C PHE A 589 3.05 -1.31 13.06
N SER A 590 3.84 -2.09 12.35
CA SER A 590 3.35 -3.15 11.48
C SER A 590 4.13 -4.41 11.77
N ALA A 591 3.42 -5.49 12.02
CA ALA A 591 3.91 -6.84 12.00
C ALA A 591 3.47 -7.48 10.69
N GLN A 592 4.29 -8.40 10.19
CA GLN A 592 3.87 -9.35 9.17
C GLN A 592 3.86 -10.71 9.85
N VAL A 593 2.74 -11.42 9.71
CA VAL A 593 2.61 -12.80 10.17
C VAL A 593 2.50 -13.63 8.90
N THR A 594 3.33 -14.65 8.74
CA THR A 594 3.21 -15.60 7.63
C THR A 594 3.10 -16.98 8.24
N SER A 595 1.86 -17.42 8.43
CA SER A 595 1.52 -18.78 8.84
C SER A 595 0.99 -19.52 7.62
N SER A 596 1.38 -20.78 7.42
CA SER A 596 0.70 -21.70 6.49
C SER A 596 -0.74 -22.00 6.95
N ASP A 597 -1.01 -21.87 8.25
CA ASP A 597 -2.30 -22.07 8.90
C ASP A 597 -2.89 -20.76 9.43
N TYR A 598 -3.18 -19.81 8.53
CA TYR A 598 -3.89 -18.57 8.90
C TYR A 598 -5.24 -18.84 9.60
N GLU A 599 -5.84 -20.00 9.36
CA GLU A 599 -7.10 -20.39 9.99
C GLU A 599 -6.98 -20.72 11.48
N ASP A 600 -5.78 -20.93 12.05
CA ASP A 600 -5.60 -21.32 13.46
C ASP A 600 -5.22 -20.17 14.41
N ILE A 601 -5.14 -18.94 13.89
CA ILE A 601 -4.90 -17.74 14.70
C ILE A 601 -6.22 -17.23 15.28
N SER A 602 -6.25 -16.98 16.59
CA SER A 602 -7.41 -16.41 17.30
C SER A 602 -7.27 -14.92 17.63
N GLY A 603 -6.06 -14.36 17.61
CA GLY A 603 -5.85 -12.92 17.78
C GLY A 603 -4.40 -12.47 17.77
N TYR A 604 -4.20 -11.15 17.87
CA TYR A 604 -2.89 -10.52 18.01
C TYR A 604 -2.89 -9.52 19.18
N ALA A 605 -1.72 -9.28 19.75
CA ALA A 605 -1.54 -8.32 20.83
C ALA A 605 -0.19 -7.60 20.76
N TRP A 606 -0.17 -6.32 21.13
CA TRP A 606 1.01 -5.47 21.14
C TRP A 606 1.33 -4.97 22.55
N ASP A 607 2.59 -5.08 22.95
CA ASP A 607 3.16 -4.45 24.15
C ASP A 607 4.25 -3.46 23.71
N PHE A 608 4.05 -2.17 23.99
CA PHE A 608 4.94 -1.11 23.51
C PHE A 608 6.15 -0.85 24.44
N GLY A 609 6.25 -1.56 25.55
CA GLY A 609 7.41 -1.53 26.45
C GLY A 609 7.52 -0.31 27.36
N ASP A 610 6.51 0.57 27.38
CA ASP A 610 6.45 1.77 28.22
C ASP A 610 5.54 1.61 29.46
N GLY A 611 4.94 0.42 29.63
CA GLY A 611 4.01 0.11 30.72
C GLY A 611 2.56 0.46 30.42
N SER A 612 2.22 0.86 29.20
CA SER A 612 0.83 0.95 28.75
C SER A 612 0.13 -0.42 28.78
N ALA A 613 -1.20 -0.42 28.80
CA ALA A 613 -1.94 -1.67 28.65
C ALA A 613 -1.63 -2.34 27.30
N ILE A 614 -1.51 -3.67 27.29
CA ILE A 614 -1.34 -4.45 26.06
C ILE A 614 -2.56 -4.22 25.17
N ALA A 615 -2.31 -3.81 23.92
CA ALA A 615 -3.37 -3.52 22.96
C ALA A 615 -3.69 -4.77 22.12
N SER A 616 -4.94 -5.23 22.16
CA SER A 616 -5.42 -6.20 21.18
C SER A 616 -5.74 -5.47 19.88
N ALA A 617 -4.89 -5.66 18.87
CA ALA A 617 -4.99 -5.01 17.56
C ALA A 617 -4.77 -6.05 16.45
N GLY A 618 -4.80 -5.61 15.19
CA GLY A 618 -4.45 -6.45 14.05
C GLY A 618 -2.93 -6.57 13.86
N LEU A 619 -2.53 -6.82 12.63
CA LEU A 619 -1.12 -6.78 12.21
C LEU A 619 -0.52 -5.37 12.25
N THR A 620 -1.33 -4.35 12.47
CA THR A 620 -0.88 -2.96 12.63
C THR A 620 -1.38 -2.40 13.95
N ALA A 621 -0.59 -1.50 14.53
CA ALA A 621 -0.96 -0.77 15.73
C ALA A 621 -0.33 0.62 15.74
N GLU A 622 -0.95 1.52 16.50
CA GLU A 622 -0.46 2.87 16.74
C GLU A 622 -0.20 3.07 18.23
N HIS A 623 0.89 3.76 18.57
CA HIS A 623 1.18 4.13 19.96
C HIS A 623 1.87 5.48 20.07
N ILE A 624 1.52 6.25 21.10
CA ILE A 624 2.14 7.55 21.38
C ILE A 624 2.98 7.42 22.65
N TYR A 625 4.29 7.61 22.50
CA TYR A 625 5.20 7.63 23.65
C TYR A 625 5.23 9.02 24.28
N ALA A 626 4.94 9.07 25.58
CA ALA A 626 4.92 10.31 26.35
C ALA A 626 6.32 10.85 26.71
N MET A 627 7.36 10.01 26.62
CA MET A 627 8.72 10.35 27.01
C MET A 627 9.71 9.82 25.96
N PRO A 628 10.86 10.50 25.76
CA PRO A 628 11.91 9.99 24.90
C PRO A 628 12.67 8.88 25.64
N GLY A 629 13.13 7.88 24.89
CA GLY A 629 13.75 6.70 25.48
C GLY A 629 13.88 5.55 24.50
N GLN A 630 14.52 4.49 24.99
CA GLN A 630 14.59 3.22 24.28
C GLN A 630 13.55 2.27 24.84
N TYR A 631 12.66 1.77 23.99
CA TYR A 631 11.55 0.89 24.34
C TYR A 631 11.70 -0.43 23.59
N THR A 632 11.48 -1.56 24.27
CA THR A 632 11.39 -2.85 23.59
C THR A 632 9.92 -3.15 23.34
N VAL A 633 9.54 -3.19 22.07
CA VAL A 633 8.18 -3.49 21.62
C VAL A 633 8.06 -4.98 21.38
N PHE A 634 7.01 -5.61 21.93
CA PHE A 634 6.66 -7.00 21.70
C PHE A 634 5.38 -7.10 20.88
N PHE A 635 5.36 -8.03 19.93
CA PHE A 635 4.18 -8.40 19.17
C PHE A 635 3.89 -9.88 19.42
N HIS A 636 2.64 -10.17 19.78
CA HIS A 636 2.18 -11.50 20.15
C HIS A 636 1.16 -12.00 19.14
N VAL A 637 1.33 -13.25 18.69
CA VAL A 637 0.34 -13.98 17.88
C VAL A 637 -0.28 -15.06 18.76
N ILE A 638 -1.61 -15.11 18.81
CA ILE A 638 -2.37 -15.99 19.72
C ILE A 638 -3.10 -17.04 18.89
N GLY A 639 -2.80 -18.32 19.10
CA GLY A 639 -3.48 -19.45 18.47
C GLY A 639 -4.86 -19.73 19.08
N LYS A 640 -5.73 -20.49 18.37
CA LYS A 640 -7.05 -20.95 18.89
C LYS A 640 -6.95 -21.90 20.07
N ASP A 641 -5.81 -22.58 20.22
CA ASP A 641 -5.48 -23.44 21.35
C ASP A 641 -4.96 -22.64 22.57
N GLY A 642 -4.81 -21.32 22.43
CA GLY A 642 -4.32 -20.41 23.46
C GLY A 642 -2.79 -20.31 23.55
N GLN A 643 -2.05 -20.91 22.61
CA GLN A 643 -0.60 -20.73 22.53
C GLN A 643 -0.26 -19.32 22.03
N VAL A 644 0.87 -18.79 22.48
CA VAL A 644 1.32 -17.43 22.14
C VAL A 644 2.73 -17.48 21.59
N ASP A 645 2.91 -17.01 20.36
CA ASP A 645 4.22 -16.72 19.78
C ASP A 645 4.54 -15.23 19.92
N THR A 646 5.82 -14.86 20.03
CA THR A 646 6.24 -13.49 20.34
C THR A 646 7.44 -13.05 19.50
N ALA A 647 7.28 -11.93 18.79
CA ALA A 647 8.36 -11.18 18.17
C ALA A 647 8.70 -9.94 19.02
N SER A 648 9.92 -9.42 18.93
CA SER A 648 10.31 -8.18 19.61
C SER A 648 11.24 -7.32 18.78
N SER A 649 11.18 -6.00 18.98
CA SER A 649 12.07 -5.03 18.37
C SER A 649 12.38 -3.88 19.34
N VAL A 650 13.48 -3.16 19.10
CA VAL A 650 13.89 -2.01 19.90
C VAL A 650 13.55 -0.72 19.16
N MET A 651 12.73 0.11 19.80
CA MET A 651 12.30 1.42 19.33
C MET A 651 13.08 2.52 20.06
N ASN A 652 13.65 3.47 19.32
CA ASN A 652 14.25 4.67 19.89
C ASN A 652 13.32 5.87 19.65
N ILE A 653 12.80 6.44 20.74
CA ILE A 653 11.98 7.65 20.73
C ILE A 653 12.85 8.84 21.09
N THR A 654 12.89 9.82 20.18
CA THR A 654 13.66 11.05 20.35
C THR A 654 12.75 12.27 20.53
N SER A 655 13.30 13.35 21.08
CA SER A 655 12.61 14.63 21.17
C SER A 655 13.15 15.56 20.08
N PRO A 656 12.30 16.25 19.30
CA PRO A 656 12.75 17.25 18.35
C PRO A 656 13.43 18.42 19.08
N ALA A 657 14.42 19.05 18.46
CA ALA A 657 14.97 20.30 18.96
C ALA A 657 13.94 21.43 18.80
N PRO A 658 13.97 22.46 19.66
CA PRO A 658 13.08 23.61 19.51
C PRO A 658 13.40 24.43 18.25
N VAL A 659 12.46 25.25 17.82
CA VAL A 659 12.56 26.15 16.66
C VAL A 659 12.71 27.59 17.16
N ALA A 660 13.83 28.23 16.80
CA ALA A 660 14.04 29.66 17.05
C ALA A 660 13.30 30.51 16.02
N VAL A 661 12.57 31.53 16.47
CA VAL A 661 11.92 32.51 15.61
C VAL A 661 12.39 33.89 16.06
N PRO A 662 13.44 34.46 15.42
CA PRO A 662 14.04 35.73 15.85
C PRO A 662 13.21 36.98 15.55
N GLY A 663 12.08 36.86 14.84
CA GLY A 663 11.26 37.98 14.39
C GLY A 663 11.95 38.85 13.32
N GLY A 664 11.45 40.07 13.13
CA GLY A 664 12.00 41.06 12.20
C GLY A 664 11.45 40.98 10.76
N PRO A 665 12.05 41.69 9.79
CA PRO A 665 13.24 42.53 9.95
C PRO A 665 13.01 43.71 10.91
N TYR A 666 14.10 44.21 11.49
CA TYR A 666 14.08 45.31 12.46
C TYR A 666 14.69 46.58 11.86
N PHE A 667 14.25 47.73 12.37
CA PHE A 667 14.72 49.04 11.94
C PHE A 667 15.11 49.87 13.16
N GLY A 668 16.11 50.74 13.00
CA GLY A 668 16.58 51.59 14.08
C GLY A 668 17.40 52.76 13.57
N ILE A 669 17.73 53.67 14.49
CA ILE A 669 18.62 54.81 14.25
C ILE A 669 19.83 54.74 15.21
N PRO A 670 20.98 55.32 14.85
CA PRO A 670 22.18 55.25 15.68
C PRO A 670 21.95 55.74 17.11
N SER A 671 22.49 54.98 18.07
CA SER A 671 22.43 55.24 19.51
C SER A 671 21.04 55.14 20.16
N SER A 672 20.03 54.65 19.43
CA SER A 672 18.72 54.29 20.00
C SER A 672 18.61 52.77 20.21
N PRO A 673 17.98 52.30 21.30
CA PRO A 673 17.79 50.88 21.55
C PRO A 673 16.77 50.28 20.58
N VAL A 674 17.12 49.15 19.95
CA VAL A 674 16.22 48.30 19.16
C VAL A 674 15.81 47.12 20.02
N VAL A 675 14.51 46.85 20.12
CA VAL A 675 13.94 45.72 20.88
C VAL A 675 13.68 44.54 19.95
N PHE A 676 14.27 43.39 20.26
CA PHE A 676 14.11 42.15 19.51
C PHE A 676 12.99 41.30 20.11
N ASN A 677 12.43 40.37 19.32
CA ASN A 677 11.33 39.53 19.77
C ASN A 677 11.51 38.07 19.30
N GLY A 678 11.95 37.24 20.23
CA GLY A 678 12.09 35.79 20.09
C GLY A 678 10.89 35.00 20.60
N ALA A 679 9.83 35.66 21.11
CA ALA A 679 8.72 35.00 21.79
C ALA A 679 7.89 34.06 20.89
N GLY A 680 8.01 34.20 19.57
CA GLY A 680 7.44 33.27 18.59
C GLY A 680 8.16 31.92 18.51
N SER A 681 9.27 31.73 19.24
CA SER A 681 10.01 30.47 19.28
C SER A 681 9.19 29.39 20.02
N PHE A 682 9.21 28.17 19.50
CA PHE A 682 8.38 27.07 20.03
C PHE A 682 9.11 25.73 19.94
N ASP A 683 8.65 24.75 20.73
CA ASP A 683 9.12 23.38 20.63
C ASP A 683 8.05 22.50 19.95
N PRO A 684 8.39 21.77 18.86
CA PRO A 684 7.42 20.93 18.17
C PRO A 684 6.78 19.84 19.02
N ALA A 685 7.42 19.39 20.11
CA ALA A 685 6.87 18.43 21.05
C ALA A 685 6.10 19.09 22.21
N GLY A 686 5.84 20.40 22.15
CA GLY A 686 5.13 21.15 23.18
C GLY A 686 5.93 21.34 24.47
N ARG A 687 7.25 21.10 24.44
CA ARG A 687 8.15 21.31 25.58
C ARG A 687 8.37 22.80 25.85
N THR A 688 8.73 23.11 27.09
CA THR A 688 8.97 24.48 27.52
C THR A 688 10.32 24.98 27.02
N ILE A 689 10.34 26.16 26.38
CA ILE A 689 11.58 26.88 26.04
C ILE A 689 12.18 27.46 27.33
N THR A 690 13.41 27.05 27.67
CA THR A 690 14.10 27.43 28.92
C THR A 690 15.23 28.43 28.72
N GLY A 691 15.58 28.78 27.47
CA GLY A 691 16.61 29.79 27.23
C GLY A 691 16.65 30.32 25.81
N TYR A 692 17.11 31.58 25.70
CA TYR A 692 17.28 32.35 24.48
C TYR A 692 18.70 32.93 24.46
N SER A 693 19.41 32.75 23.35
CA SER A 693 20.75 33.29 23.13
C SER A 693 20.76 34.05 21.81
N TRP A 694 21.20 35.30 21.84
CA TRP A 694 21.24 36.18 20.68
C TRP A 694 22.69 36.56 20.34
N ASP A 695 23.04 36.53 19.06
CA ASP A 695 24.22 37.17 18.48
C ASP A 695 23.75 38.42 17.75
N MET A 696 24.22 39.60 18.17
CA MET A 696 23.72 40.89 17.67
C MET A 696 24.38 41.34 16.36
N GLY A 697 25.31 40.55 15.81
CA GLY A 697 25.98 40.84 14.55
C GLY A 697 27.10 41.89 14.63
N ASP A 698 27.36 42.44 15.83
CA ASP A 698 28.38 43.45 16.10
C ASP A 698 29.35 43.03 17.23
N THR A 699 29.49 41.72 17.45
CA THR A 699 30.24 41.05 18.54
C THR A 699 29.57 41.06 19.92
N ALA A 700 28.45 41.76 20.10
CA ALA A 700 27.66 41.66 21.32
C ALA A 700 26.74 40.42 21.31
N SER A 701 26.40 39.94 22.49
CA SER A 701 25.47 38.82 22.68
C SER A 701 24.47 39.13 23.78
N GLU A 702 23.21 38.78 23.56
CA GLU A 702 22.12 39.07 24.51
C GLU A 702 21.36 37.80 24.90
N THR A 703 20.58 37.88 25.99
CA THR A 703 19.76 36.78 26.49
C THR A 703 18.35 37.25 26.84
N GLY A 704 17.40 36.31 26.82
CA GLY A 704 15.99 36.59 27.09
C GLY A 704 15.13 36.59 25.82
N ALA A 705 13.81 36.52 26.00
CA ALA A 705 12.87 36.43 24.90
C ALA A 705 12.74 37.75 24.11
N ALA A 706 12.96 38.90 24.76
CA ALA A 706 12.90 40.22 24.12
C ALA A 706 14.03 41.13 24.62
N PRO A 707 15.29 40.90 24.21
CA PRO A 707 16.39 41.78 24.59
C PRO A 707 16.35 43.10 23.81
N SER A 708 17.00 44.12 24.36
CA SER A 708 17.23 45.40 23.68
C SER A 708 18.72 45.58 23.40
N HIS A 709 19.09 46.07 22.21
CA HIS A 709 20.48 46.36 21.86
C HIS A 709 20.62 47.69 21.13
N THR A 710 21.76 48.37 21.26
CA THR A 710 22.00 49.70 20.67
C THR A 710 23.16 49.66 19.70
N TYR A 711 22.91 50.05 18.46
CA TYR A 711 23.92 50.15 17.40
C TYR A 711 24.40 51.58 17.23
N THR A 712 25.69 51.77 16.98
CA THR A 712 26.31 53.11 16.91
C THR A 712 26.62 53.57 15.47
N SER A 713 26.68 52.64 14.53
CA SER A 713 27.04 52.93 13.13
C SER A 713 25.87 52.61 12.21
N LEU A 714 25.76 53.39 11.12
CA LEU A 714 24.82 53.12 10.03
C LEU A 714 25.30 51.87 9.28
N ASP A 715 24.57 50.77 9.42
CA ASP A 715 24.85 49.51 8.74
C ASP A 715 23.62 48.59 8.80
N THR A 716 23.66 47.48 8.07
CA THR A 716 22.74 46.36 8.25
C THR A 716 23.45 45.22 8.97
N TYR A 717 22.96 44.85 10.15
CA TYR A 717 23.52 43.80 10.97
C TYR A 717 22.69 42.51 10.84
N THR A 718 23.37 41.37 10.72
CA THR A 718 22.74 40.04 10.77
C THR A 718 22.67 39.60 12.22
N VAL A 719 21.46 39.51 12.77
CA VAL A 719 21.19 39.08 14.14
C VAL A 719 20.77 37.63 14.13
N GLN A 720 21.28 36.81 15.06
CA GLN A 720 20.95 35.39 15.13
C GLN A 720 20.38 35.00 16.50
N LEU A 721 19.37 34.13 16.50
CA LEU A 721 18.76 33.55 17.70
C LEU A 721 18.95 32.04 17.74
N GLN A 722 19.31 31.53 18.91
CA GLN A 722 19.22 30.13 19.27
C GLN A 722 18.40 29.98 20.56
N VAL A 723 17.48 29.01 20.58
CA VAL A 723 16.67 28.68 21.77
C VAL A 723 16.95 27.26 22.25
N LYS A 724 16.65 26.99 23.52
CA LYS A 724 16.79 25.65 24.12
C LYS A 724 15.54 25.25 24.91
N ASN A 725 15.23 23.96 24.94
CA ASN A 725 14.10 23.41 25.69
C ASN A 725 14.53 22.86 27.07
N ASP A 726 13.60 22.22 27.79
CA ASP A 726 13.80 21.64 29.12
C ASP A 726 14.69 20.37 29.14
N LEU A 727 14.99 19.79 27.98
CA LEU A 727 15.96 18.70 27.79
C LEU A 727 17.37 19.20 27.42
N ASN A 728 17.61 20.51 27.44
CA ASN A 728 18.84 21.15 26.93
C ASN A 728 19.11 20.89 25.42
N LEU A 729 18.10 20.49 24.64
CA LEU A 729 18.23 20.47 23.18
C LEU A 729 18.18 21.91 22.67
N SER A 730 19.12 22.26 21.79
CA SER A 730 19.23 23.60 21.22
C SER A 730 18.75 23.61 19.77
N SER A 731 18.05 24.68 19.38
CA SER A 731 17.70 24.94 18.00
C SER A 731 18.95 25.17 17.14
N LEU A 732 18.78 25.13 15.81
CA LEU A 732 19.73 25.81 14.93
C LEU A 732 19.67 27.33 15.17
N TRP A 733 20.76 28.02 14.82
CA TRP A 733 20.78 29.47 14.78
C TRP A 733 19.92 29.97 13.62
N MET A 734 18.94 30.80 13.94
CA MET A 734 18.04 31.43 12.96
C MET A 734 18.37 32.91 12.86
N SER A 735 18.43 33.43 11.64
CA SER A 735 18.90 34.80 11.39
C SER A 735 17.75 35.74 11.04
N THR A 736 17.91 37.00 11.43
CA THR A 736 17.11 38.15 11.00
C THR A 736 18.05 39.33 10.74
N SER A 737 17.54 40.43 10.21
CA SER A 737 18.31 41.64 9.95
C SER A 737 17.81 42.80 10.78
N VAL A 738 18.73 43.68 11.17
CA VAL A 738 18.41 45.02 11.65
C VAL A 738 19.14 46.04 10.79
N MET A 739 18.39 47.02 10.26
CA MET A 739 18.94 48.10 9.46
C MET A 739 18.97 49.40 10.28
N ILE A 740 20.17 49.97 10.44
CA ILE A 740 20.40 51.21 11.18
C ILE A 740 20.56 52.35 10.18
N MET A 741 19.61 53.27 10.19
CA MET A 741 19.43 54.28 9.15
C MET A 741 19.63 55.71 9.66
N ASP A 742 19.82 56.63 8.72
CA ASP A 742 19.82 58.05 9.03
C ASP A 742 18.39 58.52 9.30
N ALA A 743 18.16 59.07 10.49
CA ALA A 743 16.85 59.52 10.96
C ALA A 743 16.22 60.63 10.09
N LEU A 744 17.04 61.38 9.34
CA LEU A 744 16.58 62.51 8.52
C LEU A 744 16.34 62.15 7.06
N LEU A 745 16.70 60.93 6.64
CA LEU A 745 16.36 60.43 5.32
C LEU A 745 14.98 59.79 5.35
N ASP A 746 14.40 59.67 4.16
CA ASP A 746 13.14 58.99 3.87
C ASP A 746 13.52 57.85 2.91
N LEU A 747 13.40 56.61 3.36
CA LEU A 747 13.94 55.44 2.67
C LEU A 747 13.06 55.02 1.49
N ASP A 748 11.73 55.06 1.61
CA ASP A 748 10.80 54.68 0.55
C ASP A 748 10.28 55.85 -0.30
N ASN A 749 10.56 57.09 0.13
CA ASN A 749 10.19 58.35 -0.52
C ASN A 749 8.68 58.67 -0.46
N ASP A 750 8.01 58.27 0.62
CA ASP A 750 6.59 58.56 0.83
C ASP A 750 6.34 59.93 1.49
N GLY A 751 7.41 60.61 1.91
CA GLY A 751 7.37 61.93 2.51
C GLY A 751 7.54 61.94 4.03
N ILE A 752 7.67 60.77 4.66
CA ILE A 752 7.87 60.61 6.10
C ILE A 752 9.33 60.22 6.38
N PRO A 753 10.08 60.92 7.26
CA PRO A 753 11.46 60.54 7.56
C PRO A 753 11.57 59.26 8.42
N ASN A 754 12.58 58.43 8.14
CA ASN A 754 12.88 57.17 8.85
C ASN A 754 12.82 57.30 10.37
N GLY A 755 13.37 58.40 10.91
CA GLY A 755 13.42 58.63 12.36
C GLY A 755 12.06 58.89 12.98
N TRP A 756 11.13 59.48 12.24
CA TRP A 756 9.76 59.71 12.67
C TRP A 756 8.95 58.42 12.60
N GLU A 757 9.09 57.67 11.52
CA GLU A 757 8.42 56.37 11.37
C GLU A 757 8.81 55.39 12.48
N ILE A 758 10.12 55.26 12.74
CA ILE A 758 10.63 54.39 13.82
C ILE A 758 10.11 54.83 15.20
N ALA A 759 9.95 56.13 15.43
CA ALA A 759 9.47 56.65 16.71
C ALA A 759 7.99 56.30 16.98
N HIS A 760 7.18 56.20 15.92
CA HIS A 760 5.74 55.88 15.99
C HIS A 760 5.43 54.43 15.59
N GLY A 761 6.44 53.58 15.44
CA GLY A 761 6.27 52.15 15.17
C GLY A 761 5.89 51.81 13.71
N LEU A 762 6.02 52.76 12.79
CA LEU A 762 5.85 52.58 11.35
C LEU A 762 7.11 51.95 10.71
N ARG A 763 7.00 51.56 9.44
CA ARG A 763 8.03 50.81 8.71
C ARG A 763 8.70 51.68 7.63
N PRO A 764 9.98 52.07 7.81
CA PRO A 764 10.72 52.89 6.84
C PRO A 764 10.91 52.31 5.44
N ASP A 765 10.60 51.03 5.26
CA ASP A 765 10.74 50.35 3.96
C ASP A 765 9.41 50.18 3.22
N GLN A 766 8.34 50.83 3.69
CA GLN A 766 6.98 50.70 3.18
C GLN A 766 6.30 52.04 3.02
N SER A 767 6.06 52.45 1.76
CA SER A 767 5.22 53.61 1.45
C SER A 767 3.82 53.38 2.01
N ASP A 768 3.57 53.98 3.17
CA ASP A 768 2.33 53.90 3.92
C ASP A 768 1.80 55.31 4.29
N ASP A 769 2.31 56.34 3.61
CA ASP A 769 1.85 57.73 3.62
C ASP A 769 0.33 57.92 3.65
N GLU A 770 -0.42 57.24 2.78
CA GLU A 770 -1.90 57.33 2.72
C GLU A 770 -2.62 56.39 3.70
N ARG A 771 -1.88 55.52 4.41
CA ARG A 771 -2.47 54.59 5.37
C ARG A 771 -2.91 55.36 6.61
N ASP A 772 -4.13 55.10 7.03
CA ASP A 772 -4.70 55.56 8.27
C ASP A 772 -4.52 54.43 9.31
N SER A 773 -3.58 54.61 10.23
CA SER A 773 -3.06 53.52 11.06
C SER A 773 -3.87 53.28 12.34
N ASP A 774 -4.55 54.31 12.85
CA ASP A 774 -5.47 54.24 13.98
C ASP A 774 -6.97 54.28 13.57
N ASN A 775 -7.27 54.57 12.30
CA ASN A 775 -8.60 54.64 11.69
C ASN A 775 -9.42 55.86 12.14
N ASP A 776 -8.78 57.00 12.34
CA ASP A 776 -9.42 58.26 12.72
C ASP A 776 -9.84 59.13 11.50
N GLY A 777 -9.42 58.72 10.29
CA GLY A 777 -9.66 59.41 9.03
C GLY A 777 -8.50 60.27 8.52
N LEU A 778 -7.37 60.32 9.22
CA LEU A 778 -6.14 61.03 8.87
C LEU A 778 -5.05 60.02 8.48
N GLY A 779 -4.43 60.19 7.30
CA GLY A 779 -3.34 59.28 6.87
C GLY A 779 -1.99 59.68 7.46
N ASN A 780 -1.09 58.72 7.66
CA ASN A 780 0.23 58.86 8.28
C ASN A 780 1.02 60.12 7.84
N VAL A 781 1.03 60.45 6.54
CA VAL A 781 1.77 61.64 6.04
C VAL A 781 1.07 62.97 6.40
N SER A 782 -0.26 62.95 6.49
CA SER A 782 -1.05 64.09 6.93
C SER A 782 -0.91 64.31 8.42
N GLU A 783 -0.73 63.23 9.18
CA GLU A 783 -0.44 63.27 10.61
C GLU A 783 0.95 63.82 10.88
N TYR A 784 1.96 63.35 10.14
CA TYR A 784 3.29 63.97 10.15
C TYR A 784 3.23 65.47 9.85
N GLY A 785 2.39 65.88 8.89
CA GLY A 785 2.17 67.28 8.53
C GLY A 785 1.42 68.09 9.59
N SER A 786 0.52 67.45 10.34
CA SER A 786 -0.34 68.07 11.36
C SER A 786 0.30 68.04 12.76
N GLY A 787 1.31 67.19 12.95
CA GLY A 787 2.02 67.00 14.21
C GLY A 787 1.33 66.02 15.18
N THR A 788 0.39 65.22 14.67
CA THR A 788 -0.38 64.20 15.41
C THR A 788 0.35 62.84 15.39
N ASP A 789 -0.06 61.90 16.25
CA ASP A 789 0.57 60.58 16.38
C ASP A 789 -0.22 59.54 15.55
N PRO A 790 0.42 58.88 14.55
CA PRO A 790 -0.26 57.98 13.60
C PRO A 790 -0.84 56.71 14.19
N VAL A 791 -0.63 56.46 15.47
CA VAL A 791 -1.22 55.32 16.16
C VAL A 791 -2.10 55.73 17.33
N ASP A 792 -2.48 57.01 17.42
CA ASP A 792 -3.32 57.58 18.47
C ASP A 792 -4.37 58.54 17.90
N SER A 793 -5.62 58.06 17.82
CA SER A 793 -6.72 58.73 17.09
C SER A 793 -7.21 60.06 17.69
N ASP A 794 -6.62 60.52 18.79
CA ASP A 794 -6.98 61.72 19.57
C ASP A 794 -5.72 62.20 20.31
N THR A 795 -4.85 62.91 19.59
CA THR A 795 -3.50 63.28 20.05
C THR A 795 -3.55 64.15 21.31
N ASP A 796 -4.52 65.04 21.42
CA ASP A 796 -4.62 65.98 22.55
C ASP A 796 -5.55 65.50 23.69
N ASN A 797 -6.23 64.38 23.49
CA ASN A 797 -7.11 63.68 24.42
C ASN A 797 -8.32 64.52 24.89
N ASP A 798 -8.84 65.39 24.01
CA ASP A 798 -10.04 66.19 24.30
C ASP A 798 -11.36 65.48 23.94
N GLY A 799 -11.27 64.32 23.28
CA GLY A 799 -12.38 63.47 22.91
C GLY A 799 -12.91 63.71 21.49
N MET A 800 -12.30 64.61 20.74
CA MET A 800 -12.46 64.73 19.28
C MET A 800 -11.29 64.02 18.60
N GLY A 801 -11.55 63.37 17.45
CA GLY A 801 -10.48 62.65 16.74
C GLY A 801 -9.71 63.57 15.80
N ASP A 802 -8.40 63.35 15.66
CA ASP A 802 -7.51 64.25 14.92
C ASP A 802 -7.99 64.44 13.47
N GLY A 803 -8.42 63.36 12.81
CA GLY A 803 -8.99 63.38 11.47
C GLY A 803 -10.28 64.20 11.36
N TRP A 804 -11.17 64.14 12.36
CA TRP A 804 -12.38 64.96 12.38
C TRP A 804 -12.05 66.44 12.59
N GLU A 805 -11.10 66.75 13.47
CA GLU A 805 -10.71 68.13 13.76
C GLU A 805 -10.04 68.79 12.57
N VAL A 806 -9.07 68.10 11.95
CA VAL A 806 -8.37 68.59 10.75
C VAL A 806 -9.36 68.86 9.62
N THR A 807 -10.35 68.00 9.41
CA THR A 807 -11.37 68.19 8.35
C THR A 807 -12.33 69.35 8.63
N HIS A 808 -12.60 69.66 9.89
CA HIS A 808 -13.48 70.77 10.30
C HIS A 808 -12.71 72.05 10.65
N MET A 809 -11.39 72.11 10.40
CA MET A 809 -10.51 73.25 10.73
C MET A 809 -10.49 73.59 12.23
N ILE A 810 -10.67 72.55 13.04
CA ILE A 810 -10.45 72.53 14.48
C ILE A 810 -9.00 72.07 14.73
N ASN A 811 -8.38 72.45 15.85
CA ASN A 811 -6.94 72.25 16.03
C ASN A 811 -6.62 70.97 16.84
N PRO A 812 -6.12 69.88 16.20
CA PRO A 812 -5.95 68.55 16.82
C PRO A 812 -4.83 68.44 17.87
N LEU A 813 -4.28 69.58 18.30
CA LEU A 813 -3.17 69.65 19.25
C LEU A 813 -3.53 70.51 20.47
N SER A 814 -4.80 70.88 20.63
CA SER A 814 -5.28 71.73 21.72
C SER A 814 -6.77 71.57 21.99
N ASP A 815 -7.10 71.09 23.21
CA ASP A 815 -8.46 71.02 23.75
C ASP A 815 -9.30 72.28 23.48
N ASP A 816 -10.14 72.18 22.46
CA ASP A 816 -11.10 73.20 22.05
C ASP A 816 -12.54 72.66 21.95
N SER A 817 -12.75 71.43 22.43
CA SER A 817 -14.01 70.69 22.63
C SER A 817 -15.22 71.49 23.10
N ALA A 818 -14.99 72.55 23.89
CA ALA A 818 -16.02 73.43 24.46
C ALA A 818 -16.41 74.64 23.57
N GLY A 819 -15.81 74.79 22.39
CA GLY A 819 -16.18 75.80 21.40
C GLY A 819 -17.61 75.60 20.88
N ASP A 820 -18.28 76.69 20.51
CA ASP A 820 -19.61 76.70 19.86
C ASP A 820 -19.57 77.84 18.81
N PRO A 821 -18.98 77.58 17.62
CA PRO A 821 -18.65 78.64 16.67
C PRO A 821 -19.87 79.24 15.96
N ASP A 822 -20.96 78.51 15.80
CA ASP A 822 -22.19 78.99 15.16
C ASP A 822 -23.29 79.46 16.13
N CYS A 823 -23.09 79.22 17.44
CA CYS A 823 -23.92 79.67 18.55
C CYS A 823 -25.34 79.06 18.57
N ASP A 824 -25.49 77.82 18.10
CA ASP A 824 -26.75 77.09 18.18
C ASP A 824 -26.94 76.37 19.55
N GLY A 825 -25.86 76.24 20.31
CA GLY A 825 -25.83 75.64 21.65
C GLY A 825 -25.28 74.22 21.71
N VAL A 826 -24.82 73.65 20.59
CA VAL A 826 -24.02 72.43 20.52
C VAL A 826 -22.53 72.82 20.53
N SER A 827 -21.70 72.10 21.30
CA SER A 827 -20.25 72.38 21.32
C SER A 827 -19.50 71.49 20.32
N ASN A 828 -18.30 71.87 19.88
CA ASN A 828 -17.46 71.11 18.96
C ASN A 828 -17.45 69.59 19.27
N TYR A 829 -17.28 69.23 20.55
CA TYR A 829 -17.34 67.82 21.01
C TYR A 829 -18.68 67.13 20.71
N TRP A 830 -19.80 67.81 20.96
CA TRP A 830 -21.11 67.22 20.67
C TRP A 830 -21.37 67.18 19.17
N GLU A 831 -20.85 68.13 18.41
CA GLU A 831 -20.96 68.13 16.96
C GLU A 831 -20.15 66.99 16.34
N SER A 832 -18.96 66.69 16.88
CA SER A 832 -18.18 65.52 16.46
C SER A 832 -18.91 64.21 16.76
N VAL A 833 -19.60 64.12 17.90
CA VAL A 833 -20.41 62.95 18.29
C VAL A 833 -21.64 62.76 17.41
N TYR A 834 -22.31 63.86 17.01
CA TYR A 834 -23.53 63.82 16.21
C TYR A 834 -23.30 64.02 14.71
N PHE A 835 -22.03 64.11 14.28
CA PHE A 835 -21.63 64.36 12.90
C PHE A 835 -22.28 65.61 12.29
N SER A 836 -22.55 66.62 13.12
CA SER A 836 -23.03 67.93 12.71
C SER A 836 -21.86 68.88 12.40
N ASN A 837 -22.13 70.04 11.82
CA ASN A 837 -21.10 70.97 11.34
C ASN A 837 -20.88 72.12 12.33
N PRO A 838 -19.66 72.28 12.90
CA PRO A 838 -19.31 73.33 13.87
C PRO A 838 -19.52 74.79 13.50
N TYR A 839 -19.86 75.04 12.24
CA TYR A 839 -20.01 76.37 11.71
C TYR A 839 -21.40 76.57 11.08
N LYS A 840 -22.36 75.67 11.35
CA LYS A 840 -23.74 75.74 10.86
C LYS A 840 -24.77 75.23 11.87
N ALA A 841 -25.53 76.18 12.42
CA ALA A 841 -26.63 75.95 13.34
C ALA A 841 -27.79 75.05 12.85
N ASP A 842 -27.80 74.63 11.59
CA ASP A 842 -28.79 73.74 10.96
C ASP A 842 -28.01 72.99 9.87
N THR A 843 -27.47 71.83 10.25
CA THR A 843 -26.49 71.09 9.46
C THR A 843 -27.10 70.59 8.16
N ASP A 844 -28.30 70.03 8.20
CA ASP A 844 -28.97 69.41 7.06
C ASP A 844 -29.95 70.33 6.30
N ASN A 845 -30.22 71.51 6.85
CA ASN A 845 -31.06 72.57 6.30
C ASN A 845 -32.54 72.17 6.16
N ASP A 846 -33.06 71.33 7.04
CA ASP A 846 -34.48 70.98 7.10
C ASP A 846 -35.35 72.04 7.82
N GLY A 847 -34.68 72.97 8.51
CA GLY A 847 -35.29 74.10 9.22
C GLY A 847 -35.44 73.91 10.73
N VAL A 848 -34.83 72.87 11.31
CA VAL A 848 -34.64 72.67 12.75
C VAL A 848 -33.14 72.83 13.07
N ASP A 849 -32.80 73.48 14.19
CA ASP A 849 -31.39 73.60 14.59
C ASP A 849 -30.86 72.31 15.24
N ASP A 850 -29.55 72.05 15.13
CA ASP A 850 -28.94 70.77 15.53
C ASP A 850 -29.18 70.49 17.03
N TYR A 851 -29.10 71.53 17.86
CA TYR A 851 -29.44 71.45 19.29
C TYR A 851 -30.86 70.92 19.54
N SER A 852 -31.85 71.43 18.80
CA SER A 852 -33.25 71.03 18.94
C SER A 852 -33.47 69.58 18.52
N GLU A 853 -32.77 69.12 17.48
CA GLU A 853 -32.85 67.75 16.98
C GLU A 853 -32.22 66.74 17.93
N ILE A 854 -31.00 67.02 18.40
CA ILE A 854 -30.31 66.21 19.40
C ILE A 854 -31.17 66.08 20.67
N THR A 855 -31.79 67.18 21.11
CA THR A 855 -32.67 67.19 22.29
C THR A 855 -33.96 66.38 22.06
N ALA A 856 -34.47 66.35 20.82
CA ALA A 856 -35.62 65.54 20.42
C ALA A 856 -35.26 64.06 20.20
N GLY A 857 -33.97 63.72 20.10
CA GLY A 857 -33.48 62.39 19.75
C GLY A 857 -33.63 62.06 18.26
N THR A 858 -33.66 63.10 17.40
CA THR A 858 -33.52 62.99 15.94
C THR A 858 -32.06 63.21 15.54
N ASP A 859 -31.74 63.03 14.27
CA ASP A 859 -30.36 63.02 13.74
C ASP A 859 -30.13 64.34 12.99
N PRO A 860 -29.27 65.26 13.50
CA PRO A 860 -29.08 66.60 12.93
C PRO A 860 -28.42 66.62 11.55
N ALA A 861 -27.92 65.48 11.09
CA ALA A 861 -27.35 65.33 9.76
C ALA A 861 -28.31 64.68 8.74
N ASP A 862 -29.53 64.29 9.14
CA ASP A 862 -30.53 63.66 8.25
C ASP A 862 -31.86 64.43 8.21
N PRO A 863 -32.19 65.10 7.08
CA PRO A 863 -33.35 65.99 6.96
C PRO A 863 -34.70 65.24 6.93
N ASN A 864 -34.70 63.93 7.19
CA ASN A 864 -35.88 63.08 7.25
C ASN A 864 -36.07 62.44 8.65
N SER A 865 -35.28 62.81 9.65
CA SER A 865 -35.37 62.26 11.00
C SER A 865 -36.51 62.91 11.80
N TYR A 866 -37.61 62.17 12.10
CA TYR A 866 -38.73 62.69 12.90
C TYR A 866 -39.46 61.64 13.77
N LEU A 867 -40.03 62.06 14.92
CA LEU A 867 -40.84 61.23 15.84
C LEU A 867 -42.32 61.09 15.38
N ALA A 868 -42.82 59.85 15.16
CA ALA A 868 -44.22 59.60 14.77
C ALA A 868 -44.99 58.69 15.75
N VAL A 869 -46.17 59.12 16.25
CA VAL A 869 -47.09 58.33 17.11
C VAL A 869 -48.56 58.47 16.66
N THR A 870 -49.30 57.36 16.47
CA THR A 870 -50.79 57.34 16.36
C THR A 870 -51.43 56.02 16.84
N MET A 871 -52.58 56.10 17.56
CA MET A 871 -53.37 54.98 18.16
C MET A 871 -54.67 54.65 17.36
N PHE A 872 -55.18 53.40 17.47
CA PHE A 872 -56.56 53.01 17.07
C PHE A 872 -57.20 52.02 18.08
N GLU A 873 -58.48 52.20 18.44
CA GLU A 873 -59.22 51.36 19.40
C GLU A 873 -60.27 50.45 18.71
N ILE A 874 -60.40 49.19 19.15
CA ILE A 874 -61.59 48.34 18.92
C ILE A 874 -62.03 47.75 20.27
N PHE A 875 -63.31 47.91 20.59
CA PHE A 875 -63.93 47.46 21.84
C PHE A 875 -64.47 46.03 21.69
N LEU A 876 -63.90 45.04 22.40
CA LEU A 876 -64.47 43.69 22.52
C LEU A 876 -65.27 43.61 23.83
N GLU A 877 -66.60 43.71 23.72
CA GLU A 877 -67.54 43.94 24.83
C GLU A 877 -67.73 42.76 25.82
N TYR A 878 -66.91 41.70 25.77
CA TYR A 878 -67.10 40.52 26.64
C TYR A 878 -65.86 39.97 27.36
N LEU A 879 -64.68 40.56 27.22
CA LEU A 879 -63.48 40.05 27.92
C LEU A 879 -62.66 41.09 28.69
N ASN A 880 -62.99 42.38 28.62
CA ASN A 880 -62.29 43.44 29.37
C ASN A 880 -60.75 43.29 29.36
N CYS A 881 -60.19 42.85 28.22
CA CYS A 881 -58.76 42.86 27.95
C CYS A 881 -58.55 43.21 26.47
N THR A 882 -57.72 44.20 26.23
CA THR A 882 -57.15 44.48 24.91
C THR A 882 -55.85 43.70 24.84
N VAL A 883 -55.81 42.67 23.99
CA VAL A 883 -54.55 41.99 23.66
C VAL A 883 -53.95 42.73 22.46
N PRO A 884 -52.76 43.32 22.56
CA PRO A 884 -52.08 43.86 21.39
C PRO A 884 -51.70 42.69 20.46
N LEU A 885 -52.30 42.67 19.28
CA LEU A 885 -51.87 41.82 18.18
C LEU A 885 -50.81 42.61 17.39
N LEU A 886 -49.55 42.21 17.48
CA LEU A 886 -48.51 42.70 16.56
C LEU A 886 -48.74 42.00 15.22
N ALA A 887 -49.32 42.72 14.25
CA ALA A 887 -49.30 42.30 12.85
C ALA A 887 -48.11 42.98 12.15
N TRP A 888 -47.40 42.22 11.32
CA TRP A 888 -46.25 42.67 10.53
C TRP A 888 -46.49 42.36 9.06
N SER A 889 -46.08 43.27 8.17
CA SER A 889 -45.92 43.02 6.74
C SER A 889 -44.43 42.96 6.42
N SER A 890 -43.96 41.85 5.86
CA SER A 890 -42.57 41.67 5.45
C SER A 890 -42.42 41.66 3.93
N GLU A 891 -41.32 42.22 3.41
CA GLU A 891 -40.85 41.90 2.06
C GLU A 891 -40.15 40.53 2.03
N PRO A 892 -40.41 39.67 1.03
CA PRO A 892 -39.77 38.36 0.92
C PRO A 892 -38.26 38.48 0.68
N GLY A 893 -37.45 37.83 1.55
CA GLY A 893 -36.01 37.68 1.36
C GLY A 893 -35.12 38.57 2.25
N VAL A 894 -35.72 39.45 3.07
CA VAL A 894 -35.00 40.30 4.03
C VAL A 894 -35.04 39.67 5.43
N VAL A 895 -33.89 39.65 6.10
CA VAL A 895 -33.75 39.18 7.49
C VAL A 895 -34.03 40.34 8.44
N TYR A 896 -34.96 40.14 9.36
CA TYR A 896 -35.26 41.11 10.41
C TYR A 896 -34.74 40.60 11.74
N THR A 897 -34.04 41.48 12.47
CA THR A 897 -33.59 41.22 13.84
C THR A 897 -34.51 41.99 14.78
N ILE A 898 -35.16 41.28 15.72
CA ILE A 898 -36.02 41.90 16.73
C ILE A 898 -35.37 41.67 18.10
N TRP A 899 -35.20 42.76 18.85
CA TRP A 899 -34.66 42.74 20.20
C TRP A 899 -35.81 42.73 21.21
N VAL A 900 -35.81 41.77 22.13
CA VAL A 900 -36.79 41.73 23.22
C VAL A 900 -36.04 41.74 24.55
N LYS A 901 -36.31 42.74 25.39
CA LYS A 901 -35.71 42.88 26.71
C LYS A 901 -36.37 41.89 27.68
N SER A 902 -35.59 40.97 28.24
CA SER A 902 -36.05 40.00 29.26
C SER A 902 -36.26 40.69 30.60
N ALA A 903 -37.39 41.39 30.73
CA ALA A 903 -37.93 41.83 32.01
C ALA A 903 -39.44 42.09 31.88
N SER A 904 -40.23 41.11 31.41
CA SER A 904 -41.70 41.08 31.53
C SER A 904 -42.33 39.74 31.05
N ILE A 905 -41.71 38.58 31.35
CA ILE A 905 -42.39 37.28 31.15
C ILE A 905 -43.06 36.91 32.47
N GLY A 906 -44.34 37.26 32.60
CA GLY A 906 -45.23 36.80 33.67
C GLY A 906 -45.73 35.36 33.46
N PRO A 907 -46.49 34.79 34.42
CA PRO A 907 -46.71 33.35 34.59
C PRO A 907 -47.62 32.65 33.56
N ASP A 908 -47.99 33.29 32.45
CA ASP A 908 -49.05 32.81 31.54
C ASP A 908 -48.54 32.30 30.16
N TYR A 909 -47.31 31.80 30.07
CA TYR A 909 -46.80 31.16 28.85
C TYR A 909 -46.40 29.70 29.08
N VAL A 910 -46.89 28.82 28.19
CA VAL A 910 -46.63 27.38 28.16
C VAL A 910 -45.51 27.09 27.16
N VAL A 911 -44.46 26.40 27.62
CA VAL A 911 -43.44 25.75 26.79
C VAL A 911 -44.01 24.43 26.26
N LEU A 912 -43.87 24.16 24.95
CA LEU A 912 -44.15 22.84 24.37
C LEU A 912 -42.80 22.16 24.09
N GLU A 913 -42.50 21.08 24.81
CA GLU A 913 -41.33 20.19 24.62
C GLU A 913 -41.62 19.04 23.62
N ASP A 914 -40.61 18.76 22.77
CA ASP A 914 -40.13 17.52 22.09
C ASP A 914 -41.10 16.47 21.48
N ASP A 915 -40.77 15.72 20.40
CA ASP A 915 -39.57 14.86 20.28
C ASP A 915 -39.33 14.19 18.87
N TYR A 916 -38.07 13.75 18.63
CA TYR A 916 -37.47 12.73 17.72
C TYR A 916 -37.44 12.82 16.15
N VAL A 917 -36.24 12.86 15.53
CA VAL A 917 -35.40 11.73 15.01
C VAL A 917 -34.10 12.24 14.32
N SER A 918 -33.00 11.50 14.57
CA SER A 918 -31.58 11.59 14.18
C SER A 918 -31.17 11.75 12.69
N LYS A 919 -30.11 12.54 12.42
CA LYS A 919 -28.75 12.13 11.96
C LYS A 919 -27.99 13.28 11.24
N GLY A 920 -26.78 13.61 11.73
CA GLY A 920 -25.59 13.84 10.89
C GLY A 920 -25.06 15.27 10.65
N PHE A 921 -23.89 15.51 11.26
CA PHE A 921 -22.78 16.42 10.90
C PHE A 921 -22.67 17.86 11.45
N GLU A 922 -21.42 18.11 11.87
CA GLU A 922 -20.77 19.26 12.52
C GLU A 922 -20.69 20.51 11.62
N THR A 923 -20.56 21.71 12.21
CA THR A 923 -19.30 22.50 12.23
C THR A 923 -19.51 23.74 13.11
N ILE A 924 -18.56 24.01 14.02
CA ILE A 924 -18.44 25.23 14.83
C ILE A 924 -17.56 26.23 14.06
N TYR A 925 -17.96 27.51 13.99
CA TYR A 925 -17.07 28.61 13.60
C TYR A 925 -16.98 29.62 14.76
N PRO A 926 -15.78 30.15 15.10
CA PRO A 926 -15.63 31.16 16.13
C PRO A 926 -15.78 32.59 15.60
N ASP A 927 -15.92 33.48 16.57
CA ASP A 927 -16.09 34.94 16.61
C ASP A 927 -15.35 35.79 15.54
N GLN A 928 -16.02 36.84 15.07
CA GLN A 928 -15.45 38.02 14.40
C GLN A 928 -16.33 39.24 14.75
N GLY A 929 -15.91 40.00 15.76
CA GLY A 929 -16.34 41.39 15.94
C GLY A 929 -15.75 42.33 14.89
N GLY A 930 -16.43 43.46 14.66
CA GLY A 930 -15.97 44.60 13.84
C GLY A 930 -16.98 45.04 12.78
N GLY A 931 -17.75 46.10 13.06
CA GLY A 931 -18.80 46.68 12.18
C GLY A 931 -18.28 47.73 11.19
N PRO A 932 -19.12 48.72 10.80
CA PRO A 932 -18.59 50.05 10.47
C PRO A 932 -19.08 51.22 11.36
N ASN A 933 -20.04 51.05 12.29
CA ASN A 933 -20.55 52.20 13.07
C ASN A 933 -20.35 52.01 14.57
N ASN A 934 -19.12 52.29 15.02
CA ASN A 934 -18.57 52.06 16.34
C ASN A 934 -19.22 52.92 17.45
N VAL A 935 -20.50 52.72 17.76
CA VAL A 935 -21.15 53.31 18.93
C VAL A 935 -20.80 52.47 20.18
N PRO A 936 -20.10 53.00 21.20
CA PRO A 936 -19.78 52.22 22.39
C PRO A 936 -21.05 52.00 23.22
N HIS A 937 -21.43 50.73 23.43
CA HIS A 937 -22.42 50.39 24.45
C HIS A 937 -21.72 50.16 25.80
N PRO A 938 -22.24 50.67 26.93
CA PRO A 938 -21.64 50.48 28.25
C PRO A 938 -21.47 49.00 28.60
N LEU A 939 -20.28 48.67 29.10
CA LEU A 939 -19.89 47.39 29.70
C LEU A 939 -20.98 46.79 30.61
N LEU A 940 -21.33 45.51 30.38
CA LEU A 940 -21.12 44.40 31.33
C LEU A 940 -21.83 43.10 30.86
N GLU A 941 -21.00 42.09 30.62
CA GLU A 941 -21.11 40.66 30.94
C GLU A 941 -22.28 39.76 30.45
N THR A 942 -21.82 38.76 29.67
CA THR A 942 -22.12 37.31 29.67
C THR A 942 -23.49 36.80 29.24
N ASP A 943 -23.43 35.85 28.31
CA ASP A 943 -24.48 34.92 27.86
C ASP A 943 -25.62 35.52 27.02
N SER A 944 -25.32 35.83 25.76
CA SER A 944 -26.32 35.94 24.69
C SER A 944 -26.00 34.94 23.58
N ARG A 945 -26.89 33.96 23.36
CA ARG A 945 -26.82 33.03 22.23
C ARG A 945 -27.67 33.56 21.07
N MET A 946 -27.10 33.60 19.87
CA MET A 946 -27.85 33.87 18.64
C MET A 946 -28.57 32.61 18.14
N TYR A 947 -29.79 32.76 17.61
CA TYR A 947 -30.49 31.69 16.90
C TYR A 947 -30.90 32.15 15.50
N LYS A 948 -30.55 31.35 14.49
CA LYS A 948 -31.01 31.50 13.11
C LYS A 948 -32.30 30.70 12.92
N VAL A 949 -33.40 31.37 12.56
CA VAL A 949 -34.65 30.70 12.18
C VAL A 949 -34.76 30.70 10.65
N THR A 950 -34.77 29.52 10.04
CA THR A 950 -35.05 29.36 8.60
C THR A 950 -36.43 28.74 8.44
N VAL A 951 -37.39 29.50 7.89
CA VAL A 951 -38.72 28.98 7.60
C VAL A 951 -38.72 28.43 6.16
N LYS A 952 -38.93 27.12 6.01
CA LYS A 952 -39.29 26.51 4.72
C LYS A 952 -40.81 26.41 4.67
N THR A 953 -41.45 27.26 3.87
CA THR A 953 -42.88 27.15 3.58
C THR A 953 -43.16 25.91 2.72
N PRO A 954 -44.34 25.26 2.86
CA PRO A 954 -44.83 24.33 1.87
C PRO A 954 -44.99 24.96 0.48
#